data_AF-A0A7K1UKA4-F1
#
_entry.id   AF-A0A7K1UKA4-F1
#
_cell.length_a   1.000
_cell.length_b   1.000
_cell.length_c   1.000
_cell.angle_alpha   90.00
_cell.angle_beta   90.00
_cell.angle_gamma   90.00
#
_symmetry.space_group_name_H-M   'P 1'
#
loop_
_entity.id
_entity.type
_entity.pdbx_description
1 polymer ?
#
loop_
_entity_poly.entity_id
_entity_poly.type
_entity_poly.pdbx_seq_one_letter_code
_entity_poly.pdbx_strand_id
1 'polypeptide(L)'
;MSPSAPTPRLDPDALLAGLKPFQRATVEHAFRRLWTDEDSVSRFLVADEVGLGKTLIAKGVAARAIAHLRETTDRTVTIVYICSNSQIAGQNLDRLRELTGGEAQRNADRITMLPQTMGSAPPGGVDLIAFTPGTSLRLGDATGRVGERVLLHWMLSHSIDRLWLTQPRIVDYFRDAVGFRRFADRLEWGWSRPALDAGLVDEFTHTLRTDAGPFGGTLLSDLFDELGQWLGSEEVTHEMWWRRRRMIGALRMVMAQTAVTRLAPDLVILDEFQRFKDLFPGARSTGDEHYSDAQQLAQKIIDHRSAKSLVLSATPYKMFTLPDELDAEDHHQDFHDTIAFLAGPDRADRVREHLAYVREGMLQGTDEGTRRAEEATARAQGELQRVMSRTERLGSTAVADGMLREMEMPSLELRPGDLEVWTAADAIGRRAHGMDMFEFWRSSPFPVNLMDPSAYVAQRRTLDLAHEGDEDLAALLHLHRRGLLSWDDVHRFREIDPGNPKLRAMIDAAMERGVWKLAWLPPSLPYTTPGGPFATEGARSFTKRLVFSAWSVVPKAISALFSYETDRRLSAFAPGQGRGGPALYDGPRASPLLRFAVADGKLMNLPHLALLHPSVALAELGDPLAIARETGEQLPLERERLLEVVTGRIQQRLDALELPVQDTKGQTAGWYGVAPYLLDGALGLEDLGLHGSGEGADGEDETVNRFRDHVD
;
A
#
# COMPACT_ATOMS: atom_id res chain seq x y z
N MET A 1 14.78 -25.38 -39.53
CA MET A 1 14.17 -25.54 -38.20
C MET A 1 15.21 -26.18 -37.31
N SER A 2 15.93 -25.37 -36.53
CA SER A 2 16.85 -25.88 -35.51
C SER A 2 16.01 -26.44 -34.36
N PRO A 3 16.37 -27.59 -33.77
CA PRO A 3 15.65 -28.13 -32.62
C PRO A 3 15.80 -27.15 -31.45
N SER A 4 14.67 -26.71 -30.89
CA SER A 4 14.61 -25.93 -29.65
C SER A 4 15.36 -26.68 -28.56
N ALA A 5 16.33 -26.00 -27.92
CA ALA A 5 17.05 -26.55 -26.78
C ALA A 5 16.05 -26.94 -25.68
N PRO A 6 16.26 -28.06 -24.97
CA PRO A 6 15.40 -28.44 -23.85
C PRO A 6 15.48 -27.38 -22.76
N THR A 7 14.32 -26.90 -22.30
CA THR A 7 14.20 -25.98 -21.17
C THR A 7 14.95 -26.56 -19.96
N PRO A 8 15.85 -25.80 -19.31
CA PRO A 8 16.65 -26.32 -18.20
C PRO A 8 15.73 -26.88 -17.10
N ARG A 9 16.04 -28.10 -16.66
CA ARG A 9 15.26 -28.81 -15.64
C ARG A 9 15.45 -28.06 -14.32
N LEU A 10 14.37 -27.52 -13.77
CA LEU A 10 14.35 -26.88 -12.46
C LEU A 10 14.80 -27.89 -11.41
N ASP A 11 15.80 -27.55 -10.59
CA ASP A 11 16.22 -28.34 -9.43
C ASP A 11 15.60 -27.74 -8.16
N PRO A 12 14.52 -28.35 -7.61
CA PRO A 12 13.89 -27.82 -6.40
C PRO A 12 14.82 -27.84 -5.20
N ASP A 13 15.72 -28.83 -5.08
CA ASP A 13 16.56 -28.95 -3.88
C ASP A 13 17.62 -27.84 -3.84
N ALA A 14 18.15 -27.43 -5.00
CA ALA A 14 19.02 -26.26 -5.10
C ALA A 14 18.30 -24.95 -4.69
N LEU A 15 17.04 -24.78 -5.10
CA LEU A 15 16.23 -23.60 -4.72
C LEU A 15 15.91 -23.58 -3.22
N LEU A 16 15.66 -24.76 -2.63
CA LEU A 16 15.35 -24.90 -1.20
C LEU A 16 16.59 -24.78 -0.31
N ALA A 17 17.80 -24.98 -0.84
CA ALA A 17 19.04 -24.87 -0.07
C ALA A 17 19.27 -23.46 0.52
N GLY A 18 18.74 -22.42 -0.13
CA GLY A 18 18.80 -21.04 0.37
C GLY A 18 17.79 -20.72 1.49
N LEU A 19 16.86 -21.62 1.78
CA LEU A 19 15.83 -21.41 2.81
C LEU A 19 16.33 -21.74 4.21
N LYS A 20 15.81 -21.01 5.20
CA LYS A 20 16.03 -21.33 6.62
C LYS A 20 15.34 -22.66 6.98
N PRO A 21 15.79 -23.38 8.02
CA PRO A 21 15.22 -24.67 8.40
C PRO A 21 13.70 -24.65 8.60
N PHE A 22 13.15 -23.63 9.27
CA PHE A 22 11.70 -23.51 9.47
C PHE A 22 10.95 -23.25 8.16
N GLN A 23 11.52 -22.43 7.26
CA GLN A 23 10.92 -22.14 5.95
C GLN A 23 10.87 -23.42 5.11
N ARG A 24 11.95 -24.20 5.12
CA ARG A 24 12.00 -25.51 4.45
C ARG A 24 10.95 -26.47 5.03
N ALA A 25 10.81 -26.54 6.36
CA ALA A 25 9.79 -27.35 7.00
C ALA A 25 8.36 -26.93 6.57
N THR A 26 8.09 -25.63 6.51
CA THR A 26 6.81 -25.10 6.02
C THR A 26 6.57 -25.45 4.55
N VAL A 27 7.59 -25.36 3.70
CA VAL A 27 7.47 -25.75 2.28
C VAL A 27 7.12 -27.22 2.14
N GLU A 28 7.86 -28.10 2.81
CA GLU A 28 7.62 -29.55 2.72
C GLU A 28 6.25 -29.93 3.28
N HIS A 29 5.83 -29.30 4.39
CA HIS A 29 4.51 -29.52 4.97
C HIS A 29 3.39 -29.05 4.03
N ALA A 30 3.47 -27.82 3.53
CA ALA A 30 2.47 -27.27 2.61
C ALA A 30 2.37 -28.10 1.32
N PHE A 31 3.51 -28.49 0.74
CA PHE A 31 3.55 -29.33 -0.46
C PHE A 31 2.91 -30.70 -0.22
N ARG A 32 3.28 -31.37 0.89
CA ARG A 32 2.68 -32.66 1.27
C ARG A 32 1.17 -32.58 1.41
N ARG A 33 0.68 -31.59 2.15
CA ARG A 33 -0.75 -31.37 2.38
C ARG A 33 -1.52 -31.08 1.09
N LEU A 34 -0.90 -30.41 0.12
CA LEU A 34 -1.58 -30.04 -1.14
C LEU A 34 -1.57 -31.18 -2.19
N TRP A 35 -0.53 -32.01 -2.26
CA TRP A 35 -0.35 -33.00 -3.33
C TRP A 35 -0.16 -34.46 -2.90
N THR A 36 0.68 -34.75 -1.91
CA THR A 36 1.18 -36.14 -1.72
C THR A 36 0.50 -36.92 -0.60
N ASP A 37 -0.07 -36.25 0.40
CA ASP A 37 -0.76 -36.92 1.50
C ASP A 37 -2.07 -37.58 1.02
N GLU A 38 -2.40 -38.76 1.54
CA GLU A 38 -3.64 -39.49 1.19
C GLU A 38 -4.90 -38.65 1.44
N ASP A 39 -4.89 -37.85 2.50
CA ASP A 39 -5.95 -36.91 2.87
C ASP A 39 -5.61 -35.47 2.45
N SER A 40 -4.99 -35.30 1.29
CA SER A 40 -4.61 -33.99 0.76
C SER A 40 -5.77 -33.00 0.70
N VAL A 41 -5.44 -31.71 0.82
CA VAL A 41 -6.37 -30.59 0.80
C VAL A 41 -6.20 -29.79 -0.48
N SER A 42 -7.21 -29.01 -0.85
CA SER A 42 -7.13 -28.12 -2.01
C SER A 42 -6.57 -26.75 -1.66
N ARG A 43 -6.59 -26.36 -0.38
CA ARG A 43 -6.17 -25.04 0.08
C ARG A 43 -5.30 -25.17 1.33
N PHE A 44 -4.21 -24.41 1.38
CA PHE A 44 -3.28 -24.41 2.51
C PHE A 44 -2.82 -23.00 2.86
N LEU A 45 -2.83 -22.67 4.16
CA LEU A 45 -2.50 -21.34 4.68
C LEU A 45 -1.13 -21.32 5.36
N VAL A 46 -0.28 -20.40 4.92
CA VAL A 46 0.96 -20.02 5.60
C VAL A 46 0.71 -18.75 6.39
N ALA A 47 0.47 -18.93 7.69
CA ALA A 47 0.14 -17.87 8.64
C ALA A 47 1.34 -17.33 9.41
N ASP A 48 2.56 -17.52 8.89
CA ASP A 48 3.80 -17.05 9.49
C ASP A 48 3.78 -15.53 9.72
N GLU A 49 4.44 -15.10 10.81
CA GLU A 49 4.62 -13.69 11.17
C GLU A 49 5.16 -12.84 10.00
N VAL A 50 4.86 -11.55 10.01
CA VAL A 50 5.34 -10.61 8.99
C VAL A 50 6.88 -10.60 8.95
N GLY A 51 7.43 -10.55 7.73
CA GLY A 51 8.88 -10.53 7.52
C GLY A 51 9.61 -11.86 7.71
N LEU A 52 8.91 -13.00 7.90
CA LEU A 52 9.52 -14.33 7.93
C LEU A 52 9.74 -14.96 6.54
N GLY A 53 9.45 -14.23 5.46
CA GLY A 53 9.74 -14.67 4.09
C GLY A 53 8.67 -15.58 3.47
N LYS A 54 7.38 -15.28 3.66
CA LYS A 54 6.26 -16.01 3.04
C LYS A 54 6.39 -16.17 1.51
N THR A 55 6.90 -15.15 0.81
CA THR A 55 7.16 -15.24 -0.64
C THR A 55 8.24 -16.27 -0.99
N LEU A 56 9.26 -16.46 -0.14
CA LEU A 56 10.28 -17.50 -0.32
C LEU A 56 9.69 -18.90 -0.09
N ILE A 57 8.79 -19.03 0.88
CA ILE A 57 8.02 -20.27 1.10
C ILE A 57 7.14 -20.55 -0.13
N ALA A 58 6.44 -19.55 -0.65
CA ALA A 58 5.61 -19.70 -1.84
C ALA A 58 6.43 -20.12 -3.07
N LYS A 59 7.63 -19.53 -3.27
CA LYS A 59 8.59 -19.96 -4.29
C LYS A 59 8.98 -21.43 -4.11
N GLY A 60 9.28 -21.85 -2.89
CA GLY A 60 9.63 -23.25 -2.59
C GLY A 60 8.49 -24.24 -2.86
N VAL A 61 7.27 -23.90 -2.44
CA VAL A 61 6.07 -24.71 -2.72
C VAL A 61 5.81 -24.80 -4.23
N ALA A 62 5.91 -23.67 -4.94
CA ALA A 62 5.77 -23.63 -6.39
C ALA A 62 6.83 -24.48 -7.11
N ALA A 63 8.09 -24.44 -6.67
CA ALA A 63 9.17 -25.26 -7.21
C ALA A 63 8.88 -26.76 -7.07
N ARG A 64 8.43 -27.21 -5.88
CA ARG A 64 8.01 -28.60 -5.64
C ARG A 64 6.79 -28.98 -6.49
N ALA A 65 5.79 -28.10 -6.59
CA ALA A 65 4.61 -28.32 -7.41
C ALA A 65 4.97 -28.48 -8.90
N ILE A 66 5.82 -27.61 -9.46
CA ILE A 66 6.30 -27.71 -10.85
C ILE A 66 7.00 -29.04 -11.09
N ALA A 67 7.91 -29.45 -10.19
CA ALA A 67 8.63 -30.71 -10.33
C ALA A 67 7.67 -31.91 -10.33
N HIS A 68 6.71 -31.94 -9.40
CA HIS A 68 5.72 -33.00 -9.28
C HIS A 68 4.76 -33.06 -10.49
N LEU A 69 4.27 -31.91 -10.96
CA LEU A 69 3.37 -31.85 -12.11
C LEU A 69 4.07 -32.28 -13.40
N ARG A 70 5.35 -31.95 -13.56
CA ARG A 70 6.15 -32.40 -14.72
C ARG A 70 6.39 -33.90 -14.75
N GLU A 71 6.30 -34.60 -13.62
CA GLU A 71 6.37 -36.07 -13.60
C GLU A 71 5.06 -36.71 -14.08
N THR A 72 3.94 -35.98 -14.00
CA THR A 72 2.60 -36.49 -14.27
C THR A 72 2.01 -35.97 -15.58
N THR A 73 2.53 -34.88 -16.14
CA THR A 73 2.03 -34.29 -17.38
C THR A 73 3.10 -33.49 -18.15
N ASP A 74 3.03 -33.56 -19.49
CA ASP A 74 3.85 -32.75 -20.40
C ASP A 74 3.24 -31.38 -20.73
N ARG A 75 2.07 -31.05 -20.15
CA ARG A 75 1.45 -29.73 -20.37
C ARG A 75 2.20 -28.64 -19.62
N THR A 76 2.00 -27.41 -20.06
CA THR A 76 2.47 -26.22 -19.35
C THR A 76 1.87 -26.15 -17.96
N VAL A 77 2.71 -25.93 -16.95
CA VAL A 77 2.27 -25.71 -15.56
C VAL A 77 1.87 -24.24 -15.40
N THR A 78 0.63 -23.97 -15.03
CA THR A 78 0.11 -22.60 -14.89
C THR A 78 0.02 -22.20 -13.42
N ILE A 79 0.78 -21.18 -13.04
CA ILE A 79 0.80 -20.60 -11.69
C ILE A 79 0.20 -19.20 -11.75
N VAL A 80 -0.80 -18.96 -10.91
CA VAL A 80 -1.47 -17.68 -10.80
C VAL A 80 -1.11 -17.03 -9.48
N TYR A 81 -0.58 -15.80 -9.52
CA TYR A 81 -0.23 -15.01 -8.34
C TYR A 81 -1.21 -13.85 -8.17
N ILE A 82 -1.99 -13.87 -7.10
CA ILE A 82 -2.97 -12.82 -6.78
C ILE A 82 -2.41 -11.99 -5.63
N CYS A 83 -2.35 -10.67 -5.81
CA CYS A 83 -1.87 -9.74 -4.79
C CYS A 83 -2.61 -8.40 -4.84
N SER A 84 -2.55 -7.63 -3.75
CA SER A 84 -3.38 -6.42 -3.60
C SER A 84 -2.85 -5.20 -4.35
N ASN A 85 -1.56 -5.20 -4.73
CA ASN A 85 -0.89 -4.05 -5.32
C ASN A 85 0.03 -4.49 -6.48
N SER A 86 -0.11 -3.84 -7.64
CA SER A 86 0.65 -4.16 -8.86
C SER A 86 2.15 -3.92 -8.72
N GLN A 87 2.57 -2.98 -7.87
CA GLN A 87 3.98 -2.76 -7.58
C GLN A 87 4.58 -3.93 -6.77
N ILE A 88 3.82 -4.45 -5.81
CA ILE A 88 4.18 -5.64 -5.03
C ILE A 88 4.18 -6.87 -5.95
N ALA A 89 3.23 -6.94 -6.91
CA ALA A 89 3.19 -7.98 -7.93
C ALA A 89 4.51 -8.05 -8.70
N GLY A 90 4.98 -6.93 -9.26
CA GLY A 90 6.24 -6.88 -10.01
C GLY A 90 7.45 -7.33 -9.20
N GLN A 91 7.60 -6.82 -7.96
CA GLN A 91 8.72 -7.20 -7.09
C GLN A 91 8.69 -8.68 -6.67
N ASN A 92 7.50 -9.23 -6.40
CA ASN A 92 7.35 -10.62 -6.02
C ASN A 92 7.55 -11.54 -7.23
N LEU A 93 7.06 -11.14 -8.40
CA LEU A 93 7.34 -11.77 -9.67
C LEU A 93 8.86 -11.88 -9.89
N ASP A 94 9.62 -10.81 -9.73
CA ASP A 94 11.08 -10.85 -9.87
C ASP A 94 11.75 -11.92 -8.99
N ARG A 95 11.25 -12.14 -7.77
CA ARG A 95 11.75 -13.18 -6.86
C ARG A 95 11.42 -14.61 -7.33
N LEU A 96 10.35 -14.76 -8.11
CA LEU A 96 9.90 -16.03 -8.68
C LEU A 96 10.57 -16.34 -10.03
N ARG A 97 11.42 -15.45 -10.59
CA ARG A 97 11.99 -15.60 -11.97
C ARG A 97 12.77 -16.88 -12.20
N GLU A 98 13.38 -17.42 -11.15
CA GLU A 98 14.06 -18.70 -11.24
C GLU A 98 13.11 -19.87 -11.55
N LEU A 99 11.81 -19.76 -11.24
CA LEU A 99 10.81 -20.79 -11.57
C LEU A 99 10.57 -20.93 -13.08
N THR A 100 10.78 -19.85 -13.83
CA THR A 100 10.59 -19.77 -15.28
C THR A 100 11.92 -19.84 -16.04
N GLY A 101 13.01 -20.30 -15.39
CA GLY A 101 14.33 -20.36 -16.02
C GLY A 101 14.93 -18.98 -16.36
N GLY A 102 14.47 -17.92 -15.69
CA GLY A 102 14.93 -16.54 -15.90
C GLY A 102 14.15 -15.76 -16.97
N GLU A 103 13.17 -16.38 -17.64
CA GLU A 103 12.31 -15.73 -18.62
C GLU A 103 11.48 -14.61 -18.00
N ALA A 104 11.14 -13.61 -18.82
CA ALA A 104 10.33 -12.46 -18.42
C ALA A 104 8.94 -12.92 -18.01
N GLN A 105 8.57 -12.62 -16.77
CA GLN A 105 7.26 -12.95 -16.23
C GLN A 105 6.22 -11.95 -16.67
N ARG A 106 4.96 -12.40 -16.74
CA ARG A 106 3.87 -11.61 -17.30
C ARG A 106 2.96 -11.13 -16.17
N ASN A 107 2.95 -9.82 -15.97
CA ASN A 107 1.97 -9.17 -15.11
C ASN A 107 0.83 -8.66 -15.97
N ALA A 108 -0.39 -9.13 -15.72
CA ALA A 108 -1.57 -8.64 -16.40
C ALA A 108 -2.05 -7.30 -15.82
N ASP A 109 -1.53 -6.83 -14.67
CA ASP A 109 -2.03 -5.72 -13.84
C ASP A 109 -3.48 -5.89 -13.35
N ARG A 110 -4.38 -6.43 -14.19
CA ARG A 110 -5.84 -6.57 -14.04
C ARG A 110 -6.30 -7.88 -14.67
N ILE A 111 -7.38 -8.45 -14.13
CA ILE A 111 -7.99 -9.69 -14.64
C ILE A 111 -8.47 -9.60 -16.10
N THR A 112 -8.89 -8.42 -16.57
CA THR A 112 -9.28 -8.18 -17.96
C THR A 112 -8.14 -8.21 -18.95
N MET A 113 -6.91 -8.09 -18.49
CA MET A 113 -5.72 -8.13 -19.34
C MET A 113 -5.13 -9.55 -19.46
N LEU A 114 -5.72 -10.54 -18.77
CA LEU A 114 -5.30 -11.94 -18.87
C LEU A 114 -5.14 -12.44 -20.33
N PRO A 115 -6.04 -12.12 -21.28
CA PRO A 115 -5.88 -12.55 -22.67
C PRO A 115 -4.53 -12.18 -23.31
N GLN A 116 -3.92 -11.07 -22.90
CA GLN A 116 -2.61 -10.65 -23.41
C GLN A 116 -1.45 -11.52 -22.88
N THR A 117 -1.65 -12.17 -21.74
CA THR A 117 -0.61 -12.93 -21.03
C THR A 117 -0.67 -14.44 -21.32
N MET A 118 -1.86 -14.96 -21.64
CA MET A 118 -2.12 -16.40 -21.82
C MET A 118 -1.50 -16.99 -23.10
N GLY A 119 -1.14 -18.28 -23.04
CA GLY A 119 -0.87 -19.10 -24.24
C GLY A 119 0.51 -18.91 -24.87
N SER A 120 1.46 -18.37 -24.11
CA SER A 120 2.78 -17.99 -24.62
C SER A 120 3.93 -18.89 -24.17
N ALA A 121 3.73 -19.67 -23.10
CA ALA A 121 4.72 -20.61 -22.60
C ALA A 121 4.74 -21.87 -23.47
N PRO A 122 5.92 -22.40 -23.83
CA PRO A 122 6.03 -23.62 -24.62
C PRO A 122 5.49 -24.84 -23.85
N PRO A 123 5.09 -25.92 -24.55
CA PRO A 123 4.77 -27.20 -23.90
C PRO A 123 5.89 -27.66 -22.95
N GLY A 124 5.51 -28.14 -21.76
CA GLY A 124 6.46 -28.47 -20.67
C GLY A 124 7.06 -27.26 -19.94
N GLY A 125 6.71 -26.03 -20.33
CA GLY A 125 7.11 -24.79 -19.68
C GLY A 125 6.32 -24.48 -18.39
N VAL A 126 6.59 -23.30 -17.82
CA VAL A 126 5.86 -22.75 -16.67
C VAL A 126 5.30 -21.40 -17.08
N ASP A 127 3.99 -21.23 -16.98
CA ASP A 127 3.31 -19.95 -17.20
C ASP A 127 3.01 -19.32 -15.83
N LEU A 128 3.66 -18.19 -15.54
CA LEU A 128 3.49 -17.47 -14.27
C LEU A 128 2.82 -16.13 -14.54
N ILE A 129 1.57 -16.03 -14.09
CA ILE A 129 0.70 -14.90 -14.35
C ILE A 129 0.36 -14.23 -13.03
N ALA A 130 0.67 -12.93 -12.89
CA ALA A 130 0.18 -12.14 -11.76
C ALA A 130 -0.90 -11.14 -12.18
N PHE A 131 -1.85 -10.89 -11.28
CA PHE A 131 -2.78 -9.78 -11.42
C PHE A 131 -3.31 -9.28 -10.05
N THR A 132 -3.94 -8.10 -10.06
CA THR A 132 -4.48 -7.45 -8.86
C THR A 132 -5.99 -7.24 -8.94
N PRO A 133 -6.81 -7.99 -8.17
CA PRO A 133 -8.28 -7.89 -8.23
C PRO A 133 -8.81 -6.51 -7.85
N GLY A 134 -8.20 -5.86 -6.83
CA GLY A 134 -8.68 -4.59 -6.27
C GLY A 134 -8.70 -3.42 -7.26
N THR A 135 -7.93 -3.49 -8.35
CA THR A 135 -7.97 -2.46 -9.39
C THR A 135 -9.10 -2.68 -10.41
N SER A 136 -9.79 -3.82 -10.36
CA SER A 136 -10.82 -4.25 -11.30
C SER A 136 -12.25 -4.30 -10.73
N LEU A 137 -12.53 -3.71 -9.56
CA LEU A 137 -13.81 -3.85 -8.85
C LEU A 137 -15.08 -3.41 -9.63
N ARG A 138 -14.95 -2.71 -10.77
CA ARG A 138 -16.07 -2.29 -11.63
C ARG A 138 -15.84 -2.75 -13.08
N LEU A 139 -16.19 -4.00 -13.39
CA LEU A 139 -16.02 -4.57 -14.72
C LEU A 139 -17.25 -4.36 -15.62
N GLY A 140 -18.47 -4.51 -15.09
CA GLY A 140 -19.72 -4.48 -15.87
C GLY A 140 -20.26 -3.10 -16.28
N ASP A 141 -20.07 -2.06 -15.47
CA ASP A 141 -20.68 -0.73 -15.73
C ASP A 141 -19.70 0.34 -16.26
N ALA A 142 -18.40 0.04 -16.26
CA ALA A 142 -17.35 0.98 -16.66
C ALA A 142 -16.73 0.63 -18.02
N THR A 143 -16.20 1.63 -18.71
CA THR A 143 -15.46 1.44 -19.98
C THR A 143 -14.02 0.97 -19.79
N GLY A 144 -13.54 0.89 -18.54
CA GLY A 144 -12.21 0.39 -18.19
C GLY A 144 -11.06 1.32 -18.55
N ARG A 145 -9.82 0.80 -18.45
CA ARG A 145 -8.63 1.52 -18.90
C ARG A 145 -8.45 1.42 -20.41
N VAL A 146 -7.66 2.35 -20.95
CA VAL A 146 -7.34 2.42 -22.38
C VAL A 146 -6.73 1.12 -22.92
N GLY A 147 -5.83 0.47 -22.17
CA GLY A 147 -5.21 -0.80 -22.58
C GLY A 147 -6.22 -1.94 -22.71
N GLU A 148 -7.23 -1.98 -21.83
CA GLU A 148 -8.29 -2.99 -21.87
C GLU A 148 -9.16 -2.84 -23.11
N ARG A 149 -9.46 -1.59 -23.51
CA ARG A 149 -10.23 -1.31 -24.73
C ARG A 149 -9.44 -1.59 -26.00
N VAL A 150 -8.11 -1.36 -25.98
CA VAL A 150 -7.22 -1.75 -27.07
C VAL A 150 -7.17 -3.27 -27.22
N LEU A 151 -7.02 -4.01 -26.11
CA LEU A 151 -7.05 -5.48 -26.12
C LEU A 151 -8.40 -6.03 -26.62
N LEU A 152 -9.50 -5.46 -26.14
CA LEU A 152 -10.84 -5.81 -26.60
C LEU A 152 -11.00 -5.58 -28.12
N HIS A 153 -10.53 -4.44 -28.64
CA HIS A 153 -10.55 -4.14 -30.07
C HIS A 153 -9.78 -5.19 -30.88
N TRP A 154 -8.60 -5.60 -30.40
CA TRP A 154 -7.83 -6.70 -31.00
C TRP A 154 -8.57 -8.03 -30.98
N MET A 155 -9.21 -8.41 -29.87
CA MET A 155 -10.00 -9.66 -29.80
C MET A 155 -11.18 -9.61 -30.78
N LEU A 156 -11.91 -8.48 -30.83
CA LEU A 156 -13.02 -8.28 -31.77
C LEU A 156 -12.57 -8.36 -33.23
N SER A 157 -11.35 -7.94 -33.57
CA SER A 157 -10.82 -8.02 -34.94
C SER A 157 -10.63 -9.45 -35.49
N HIS A 158 -10.77 -10.47 -34.64
CA HIS A 158 -10.80 -11.87 -35.06
C HIS A 158 -12.22 -12.38 -35.35
N SER A 159 -13.24 -11.70 -34.81
CA SER A 159 -14.66 -12.07 -34.97
C SER A 159 -15.39 -11.16 -35.97
N ILE A 160 -14.86 -9.95 -36.21
CA ILE A 160 -15.45 -8.88 -37.02
C ILE A 160 -14.41 -8.39 -38.05
N ASP A 161 -14.88 -7.95 -39.21
CA ASP A 161 -13.99 -7.41 -40.26
C ASP A 161 -13.10 -6.27 -39.73
N ARG A 162 -11.79 -6.43 -39.93
CA ARG A 162 -10.79 -5.53 -39.38
C ARG A 162 -10.82 -4.16 -40.06
N LEU A 163 -11.08 -4.10 -41.37
CA LEU A 163 -11.14 -2.83 -42.11
C LEU A 163 -12.30 -1.98 -41.58
N TRP A 164 -13.42 -2.61 -41.27
CA TRP A 164 -14.56 -1.97 -40.63
C TRP A 164 -14.20 -1.43 -39.23
N LEU A 165 -13.61 -2.25 -38.35
CA LEU A 165 -13.23 -1.83 -36.99
C LEU A 165 -12.20 -0.68 -36.94
N THR A 166 -11.42 -0.47 -38.01
CA THR A 166 -10.46 0.63 -38.13
C THR A 166 -11.06 1.96 -38.60
N GLN A 167 -12.37 2.00 -38.91
CA GLN A 167 -13.02 3.26 -39.28
C GLN A 167 -12.94 4.29 -38.15
N PRO A 168 -12.63 5.58 -38.44
CA PRO A 168 -12.42 6.60 -37.40
C PRO A 168 -13.56 6.71 -36.39
N ARG A 169 -14.80 6.57 -36.84
CA ARG A 169 -15.98 6.64 -35.97
C ARG A 169 -16.18 5.42 -35.07
N ILE A 170 -15.69 4.25 -35.46
CA ILE A 170 -15.70 3.05 -34.61
C ILE A 170 -14.56 3.14 -33.59
N VAL A 171 -13.38 3.60 -34.02
CA VAL A 171 -12.28 3.92 -33.12
C VAL A 171 -12.70 4.97 -32.08
N ASP A 172 -13.52 5.95 -32.49
CA ASP A 172 -14.13 6.95 -31.61
C ASP A 172 -15.10 6.35 -30.58
N TYR A 173 -15.83 5.29 -30.93
CA TYR A 173 -16.64 4.54 -29.97
C TYR A 173 -15.77 3.89 -28.88
N PHE A 174 -14.71 3.18 -29.26
CA PHE A 174 -13.85 2.47 -28.31
C PHE A 174 -12.85 3.37 -27.56
N ARG A 175 -12.51 4.56 -28.05
CA ARG A 175 -11.57 5.45 -27.32
C ARG A 175 -12.18 6.07 -26.06
N ASP A 176 -13.51 6.19 -26.00
CA ASP A 176 -14.25 6.87 -24.93
C ASP A 176 -13.73 8.31 -24.72
N ALA A 177 -13.25 8.68 -23.53
CA ALA A 177 -12.72 10.02 -23.26
C ALA A 177 -11.26 10.24 -23.71
N VAL A 178 -10.58 9.20 -24.23
CA VAL A 178 -9.15 9.30 -24.62
C VAL A 178 -9.03 10.01 -25.97
N GLY A 179 -8.04 10.90 -26.11
CA GLY A 179 -7.75 11.58 -27.38
C GLY A 179 -7.53 10.60 -28.53
N PHE A 180 -8.10 10.89 -29.70
CA PHE A 180 -8.11 9.98 -30.86
C PHE A 180 -6.71 9.48 -31.24
N ARG A 181 -5.75 10.40 -31.43
CA ARG A 181 -4.37 10.05 -31.82
C ARG A 181 -3.72 9.10 -30.81
N ARG A 182 -3.85 9.39 -29.51
CA ARG A 182 -3.31 8.54 -28.43
C ARG A 182 -3.90 7.12 -28.43
N PHE A 183 -5.16 6.97 -28.83
CA PHE A 183 -5.80 5.65 -28.92
C PHE A 183 -5.41 4.92 -30.21
N ALA A 184 -5.44 5.63 -31.35
CA ALA A 184 -5.05 5.10 -32.65
C ALA A 184 -3.58 4.65 -32.68
N ASP A 185 -2.66 5.45 -32.12
CA ASP A 185 -1.25 5.08 -32.00
C ASP A 185 -1.08 3.75 -31.26
N ARG A 186 -1.90 3.48 -30.22
CA ARG A 186 -1.84 2.19 -29.51
C ARG A 186 -2.39 1.00 -30.31
N LEU A 187 -3.26 1.24 -31.29
CA LEU A 187 -3.75 0.20 -32.22
C LEU A 187 -2.76 -0.07 -33.36
N GLU A 188 -2.02 0.94 -33.81
CA GLU A 188 -1.12 0.84 -34.97
C GLU A 188 0.29 0.29 -34.64
N TRP A 189 0.75 0.39 -33.39
CA TRP A 189 2.10 -0.03 -33.01
C TRP A 189 2.27 -1.56 -33.03
N GLY A 190 3.21 -2.06 -33.84
CA GLY A 190 3.46 -3.48 -34.08
C GLY A 190 3.92 -4.31 -32.85
N TRP A 191 4.37 -3.66 -31.77
CA TRP A 191 4.65 -4.32 -30.48
C TRP A 191 3.39 -4.50 -29.60
N SER A 192 2.28 -3.85 -29.96
CA SER A 192 1.00 -3.86 -29.23
C SER A 192 0.00 -4.89 -29.75
N ARG A 193 0.37 -5.74 -30.72
CA ARG A 193 -0.45 -6.87 -31.15
C ARG A 193 -0.18 -8.06 -30.22
N PRO A 194 -1.01 -8.32 -29.21
CA PRO A 194 -0.81 -9.47 -28.36
C PRO A 194 -0.87 -10.76 -29.20
N ALA A 195 0.03 -11.70 -28.91
CA ALA A 195 -0.14 -13.07 -29.36
C ALA A 195 -1.32 -13.66 -28.56
N LEU A 196 -2.51 -13.63 -29.16
CA LEU A 196 -3.72 -14.16 -28.55
C LEU A 196 -3.82 -15.66 -28.82
N ASP A 197 -4.12 -16.42 -27.77
CA ASP A 197 -4.40 -17.84 -27.91
C ASP A 197 -5.63 -18.07 -28.81
N ALA A 198 -5.49 -18.92 -29.83
CA ALA A 198 -6.52 -19.13 -30.84
C ALA A 198 -7.82 -19.66 -30.24
N GLY A 199 -7.74 -20.61 -29.30
CA GLY A 199 -8.94 -21.16 -28.70
C GLY A 199 -9.62 -20.19 -27.72
N LEU A 200 -8.87 -19.27 -27.08
CA LEU A 200 -9.44 -18.16 -26.31
C LEU A 200 -10.28 -17.25 -27.22
N VAL A 201 -9.76 -16.95 -28.40
CA VAL A 201 -10.45 -16.13 -29.41
C VAL A 201 -11.68 -16.86 -29.96
N ASP A 202 -11.60 -18.16 -30.21
CA ASP A 202 -12.72 -18.97 -30.68
C ASP A 202 -13.85 -19.01 -29.65
N GLU A 203 -13.51 -19.23 -28.37
CA GLU A 203 -14.48 -19.25 -27.27
C GLU A 203 -15.10 -17.86 -27.07
N PHE A 204 -14.30 -16.79 -27.09
CA PHE A 204 -14.80 -15.42 -27.06
C PHE A 204 -15.77 -15.14 -28.22
N THR A 205 -15.41 -15.56 -29.43
CA THR A 205 -16.26 -15.42 -30.63
C THR A 205 -17.56 -16.20 -30.51
N HIS A 206 -17.51 -17.40 -29.92
CA HIS A 206 -18.70 -18.20 -29.64
C HIS A 206 -19.61 -17.47 -28.65
N THR A 207 -19.08 -17.03 -27.52
CA THR A 207 -19.83 -16.30 -26.48
C THR A 207 -20.46 -15.02 -27.02
N LEU A 208 -19.77 -14.26 -27.87
CA LEU A 208 -20.35 -13.08 -28.52
C LEU A 208 -21.62 -13.39 -29.33
N ARG A 209 -21.70 -14.58 -29.93
CA ARG A 209 -22.81 -15.00 -30.79
C ARG A 209 -23.94 -15.70 -30.03
N THR A 210 -23.67 -16.25 -28.85
CA THR A 210 -24.64 -17.06 -28.10
C THR A 210 -25.22 -16.33 -26.89
N ASP A 211 -24.41 -15.54 -26.20
CA ASP A 211 -24.80 -14.96 -24.92
C ASP A 211 -25.65 -13.71 -25.14
N ALA A 212 -26.62 -13.53 -24.25
CA ALA A 212 -27.51 -12.38 -24.27
C ALA A 212 -26.71 -11.09 -24.03
N GLY A 213 -26.91 -10.12 -24.91
CA GLY A 213 -26.36 -8.78 -24.76
C GLY A 213 -27.23 -7.91 -23.84
N PRO A 214 -26.73 -6.72 -23.48
CA PRO A 214 -27.41 -5.83 -22.53
C PRO A 214 -28.70 -5.18 -23.07
N PHE A 215 -29.01 -5.33 -24.37
CA PHE A 215 -30.12 -4.66 -25.06
C PHE A 215 -31.13 -5.61 -25.69
N GLY A 216 -31.09 -6.90 -25.34
CA GLY A 216 -32.13 -7.89 -25.66
C GLY A 216 -31.83 -8.79 -26.86
N GLY A 217 -30.76 -8.53 -27.62
CA GLY A 217 -30.21 -9.44 -28.60
C GLY A 217 -29.05 -10.27 -28.03
N THR A 218 -28.23 -10.81 -28.92
CA THR A 218 -26.90 -11.35 -28.58
C THR A 218 -25.90 -10.23 -28.39
N LEU A 219 -24.79 -10.46 -27.68
CA LEU A 219 -23.73 -9.45 -27.55
C LEU A 219 -23.24 -8.91 -28.91
N LEU A 220 -23.12 -9.79 -29.90
CA LEU A 220 -22.69 -9.39 -31.23
C LEU A 220 -23.75 -8.57 -31.97
N SER A 221 -25.02 -8.98 -31.94
CA SER A 221 -26.10 -8.21 -32.57
C SER A 221 -26.28 -6.85 -31.91
N ASP A 222 -26.27 -6.80 -30.57
CA ASP A 222 -26.39 -5.56 -29.82
C ASP A 222 -25.21 -4.62 -30.13
N LEU A 223 -23.98 -5.15 -30.25
CA LEU A 223 -22.82 -4.34 -30.65
C LEU A 223 -22.99 -3.77 -32.07
N PHE A 224 -23.50 -4.55 -33.02
CA PHE A 224 -23.74 -4.06 -34.38
C PHE A 224 -24.82 -2.97 -34.43
N ASP A 225 -25.91 -3.14 -33.68
CA ASP A 225 -26.98 -2.14 -33.59
C ASP A 225 -26.48 -0.83 -32.97
N GLU A 226 -25.69 -0.93 -31.89
CA GLU A 226 -25.06 0.22 -31.24
C GLU A 226 -24.07 0.94 -32.17
N LEU A 227 -23.20 0.20 -32.86
CA LEU A 227 -22.24 0.80 -33.79
C LEU A 227 -22.94 1.40 -35.01
N GLY A 228 -24.05 0.81 -35.47
CA GLY A 228 -24.88 1.36 -36.54
C GLY A 228 -25.52 2.69 -36.16
N GLN A 229 -26.13 2.77 -34.97
CA GLN A 229 -26.68 4.02 -34.42
C GLN A 229 -25.58 5.06 -34.20
N TRP A 230 -24.42 4.65 -33.69
CA TRP A 230 -23.27 5.52 -33.52
C TRP A 230 -22.86 6.13 -34.86
N LEU A 231 -22.61 5.31 -35.88
CA LEU A 231 -22.18 5.73 -37.22
C LEU A 231 -23.19 6.65 -37.93
N GLY A 232 -24.49 6.42 -37.73
CA GLY A 232 -25.58 7.20 -38.35
C GLY A 232 -25.88 8.55 -37.69
N SER A 233 -25.35 8.81 -36.50
CA SER A 233 -25.66 10.03 -35.74
C SER A 233 -24.57 11.08 -35.87
N GLU A 234 -24.93 12.34 -36.16
CA GLU A 234 -23.97 13.46 -36.22
C GLU A 234 -23.58 13.99 -34.84
N GLU A 235 -24.47 13.86 -33.84
CA GLU A 235 -24.24 14.26 -32.45
C GLU A 235 -24.37 13.07 -31.49
N VAL A 236 -23.56 13.07 -30.42
CA VAL A 236 -23.59 12.04 -29.38
C VAL A 236 -24.50 12.49 -28.23
N THR A 237 -25.64 11.82 -28.07
CA THR A 237 -26.56 12.11 -26.96
C THR A 237 -26.10 11.48 -25.64
N HIS A 238 -26.68 11.94 -24.52
CA HIS A 238 -26.41 11.35 -23.19
C HIS A 238 -26.81 9.87 -23.13
N GLU A 239 -27.89 9.48 -23.81
CA GLU A 239 -28.35 8.09 -23.90
C GLU A 239 -27.35 7.22 -24.66
N MET A 240 -26.86 7.67 -25.83
CA MET A 240 -25.84 6.96 -26.60
C MET A 240 -24.56 6.75 -25.79
N TRP A 241 -24.18 7.75 -25.00
CA TRP A 241 -23.01 7.64 -24.12
C TRP A 241 -23.20 6.58 -23.03
N TRP A 242 -24.38 6.51 -22.41
CA TRP A 242 -24.69 5.49 -21.40
C TRP A 242 -24.74 4.08 -22.00
N ARG A 243 -25.38 3.92 -23.16
CA ARG A 243 -25.44 2.65 -23.89
C ARG A 243 -24.05 2.17 -24.34
N ARG A 244 -23.21 3.07 -24.85
CA ARG A 244 -21.78 2.80 -25.13
C ARG A 244 -21.05 2.25 -23.91
N ARG A 245 -21.21 2.88 -22.75
CA ARG A 245 -20.56 2.44 -21.51
C ARG A 245 -20.99 1.03 -21.12
N ARG A 246 -22.29 0.76 -21.16
CA ARG A 246 -22.86 -0.55 -20.83
C ARG A 246 -22.41 -1.65 -21.80
N MET A 247 -22.35 -1.35 -23.09
CA MET A 247 -21.86 -2.29 -24.12
C MET A 247 -20.38 -2.62 -23.94
N ILE A 248 -19.51 -1.60 -23.79
CA ILE A 248 -18.08 -1.83 -23.56
C ILE A 248 -17.84 -2.59 -22.24
N GLY A 249 -18.61 -2.29 -21.19
CA GLY A 249 -18.57 -3.04 -19.93
C GLY A 249 -18.92 -4.52 -20.11
N ALA A 250 -20.01 -4.82 -20.81
CA ALA A 250 -20.44 -6.20 -21.10
C ALA A 250 -19.40 -6.97 -21.94
N LEU A 251 -18.82 -6.34 -22.97
CA LEU A 251 -17.77 -6.96 -23.79
C LEU A 251 -16.49 -7.23 -23.00
N ARG A 252 -16.08 -6.29 -22.13
CA ARG A 252 -14.94 -6.48 -21.22
C ARG A 252 -15.19 -7.60 -20.22
N MET A 253 -16.43 -7.74 -19.73
CA MET A 253 -16.82 -8.84 -18.86
C MET A 253 -16.62 -10.19 -19.55
N VAL A 254 -17.19 -10.35 -20.75
CA VAL A 254 -17.06 -11.60 -21.51
C VAL A 254 -15.61 -11.92 -21.81
N MET A 255 -14.83 -10.92 -22.24
CA MET A 255 -13.38 -11.07 -22.44
C MET A 255 -12.67 -11.63 -21.19
N ALA A 256 -12.97 -11.10 -20.00
CA ALA A 256 -12.39 -11.59 -18.75
C ALA A 256 -12.91 -12.98 -18.40
N GLN A 257 -14.20 -13.24 -18.58
CA GLN A 257 -14.83 -14.52 -18.26
C GLN A 257 -14.26 -15.66 -19.10
N THR A 258 -14.13 -15.48 -20.41
CA THR A 258 -13.51 -16.46 -21.31
C THR A 258 -12.06 -16.72 -20.91
N ALA A 259 -11.30 -15.67 -20.57
CA ALA A 259 -9.92 -15.82 -20.12
C ALA A 259 -9.81 -16.64 -18.83
N VAL A 260 -10.66 -16.36 -17.84
CA VAL A 260 -10.71 -17.08 -16.57
C VAL A 260 -11.07 -18.55 -16.75
N THR A 261 -12.10 -18.83 -17.56
CA THR A 261 -12.54 -20.21 -17.84
C THR A 261 -11.41 -21.04 -18.44
N ARG A 262 -10.60 -20.43 -19.31
CA ARG A 262 -9.53 -21.12 -20.04
C ARG A 262 -8.20 -21.17 -19.30
N LEU A 263 -7.98 -20.31 -18.30
CA LEU A 263 -6.72 -20.20 -17.55
C LEU A 263 -6.31 -21.52 -16.88
N ALA A 264 -7.28 -22.31 -16.42
CA ALA A 264 -7.11 -23.65 -15.83
C ALA A 264 -5.85 -23.81 -14.94
N PRO A 265 -5.73 -23.04 -13.84
CA PRO A 265 -4.51 -23.01 -13.04
C PRO A 265 -4.23 -24.32 -12.30
N ASP A 266 -2.94 -24.56 -12.05
CA ASP A 266 -2.42 -25.66 -11.23
C ASP A 266 -2.20 -25.24 -9.79
N LEU A 267 -1.67 -24.03 -9.61
CA LEU A 267 -1.40 -23.44 -8.32
C LEU A 267 -1.81 -21.97 -8.34
N VAL A 268 -2.67 -21.58 -7.40
CA VAL A 268 -3.04 -20.20 -7.13
C VAL A 268 -2.37 -19.77 -5.84
N ILE A 269 -1.53 -18.74 -5.90
CA ILE A 269 -0.88 -18.15 -4.73
C ILE A 269 -1.65 -16.87 -4.39
N LEU A 270 -2.24 -16.85 -3.20
CA LEU A 270 -3.04 -15.74 -2.69
C LEU A 270 -2.21 -14.99 -1.64
N ASP A 271 -1.57 -13.89 -2.05
CA ASP A 271 -0.80 -13.05 -1.14
C ASP A 271 -1.64 -11.93 -0.56
N GLU A 272 -1.41 -11.59 0.70
CA GLU A 272 -2.20 -10.63 1.47
C GLU A 272 -3.71 -10.98 1.50
N PHE A 273 -4.03 -12.25 1.74
CA PHE A 273 -5.41 -12.78 1.80
C PHE A 273 -6.40 -11.91 2.60
N GLN A 274 -5.94 -11.25 3.67
CA GLN A 274 -6.78 -10.38 4.50
C GLN A 274 -7.40 -9.19 3.73
N ARG A 275 -6.83 -8.79 2.59
CA ARG A 275 -7.40 -7.75 1.71
C ARG A 275 -8.43 -8.28 0.72
N PHE A 276 -8.64 -9.59 0.73
CA PHE A 276 -9.39 -10.33 -0.28
C PHE A 276 -10.46 -11.20 0.33
N LYS A 277 -10.78 -11.03 1.62
CA LYS A 277 -11.80 -11.83 2.30
C LYS A 277 -13.12 -11.83 1.53
N ASP A 278 -13.51 -10.66 1.04
CA ASP A 278 -14.72 -10.43 0.24
C ASP A 278 -14.71 -11.19 -1.10
N LEU A 279 -13.58 -11.78 -1.53
CA LEU A 279 -13.54 -12.66 -2.70
C LEU A 279 -14.16 -14.03 -2.43
N PHE A 280 -14.35 -14.42 -1.16
CA PHE A 280 -14.67 -15.80 -0.79
C PHE A 280 -16.11 -15.98 -0.31
N PRO A 281 -16.76 -17.11 -0.66
CA PRO A 281 -18.11 -17.41 -0.22
C PRO A 281 -18.18 -17.52 1.31
N GLY A 282 -18.97 -16.64 1.92
CA GLY A 282 -19.15 -16.56 3.37
C GLY A 282 -18.66 -15.26 3.99
N ALA A 283 -17.78 -14.51 3.31
CA ALA A 283 -17.33 -13.19 3.74
C ALA A 283 -18.49 -12.18 3.61
N ARG A 284 -19.27 -12.05 4.69
CA ARG A 284 -20.27 -10.98 4.86
C ARG A 284 -19.57 -9.70 5.28
N SER A 285 -18.70 -9.21 4.43
CA SER A 285 -17.99 -7.96 4.63
C SER A 285 -18.62 -6.94 3.69
N THR A 286 -19.32 -5.97 4.28
CA THR A 286 -20.18 -4.95 3.65
C THR A 286 -21.59 -5.45 3.29
N GLY A 287 -22.61 -4.69 3.66
CA GLY A 287 -24.03 -5.02 3.54
C GLY A 287 -24.58 -5.13 2.11
N ASP A 288 -23.74 -5.43 1.12
CA ASP A 288 -24.15 -5.73 -0.24
C ASP A 288 -24.35 -7.24 -0.42
N GLU A 289 -25.57 -7.67 -0.70
CA GLU A 289 -25.92 -9.08 -0.94
C GLU A 289 -25.28 -9.66 -2.24
N HIS A 290 -24.57 -8.84 -3.02
CA HIS A 290 -24.05 -9.20 -4.35
C HIS A 290 -22.53 -8.99 -4.45
N TYR A 291 -21.80 -10.07 -4.74
CA TYR A 291 -20.39 -10.00 -5.11
C TYR A 291 -20.22 -9.20 -6.41
N SER A 292 -19.25 -8.27 -6.41
CA SER A 292 -18.77 -7.62 -7.61
C SER A 292 -18.29 -8.64 -8.65
N ASP A 293 -18.39 -8.25 -9.90
CA ASP A 293 -17.91 -9.00 -11.06
C ASP A 293 -16.48 -9.54 -10.92
N ALA A 294 -15.58 -8.73 -10.37
CA ALA A 294 -14.18 -9.11 -10.16
C ALA A 294 -14.05 -10.20 -9.10
N GLN A 295 -14.89 -10.17 -8.06
CA GLN A 295 -14.94 -11.21 -7.05
C GLN A 295 -15.42 -12.54 -7.64
N GLN A 296 -16.48 -12.51 -8.45
CA GLN A 296 -16.99 -13.72 -9.10
C GLN A 296 -15.94 -14.36 -10.02
N LEU A 297 -15.20 -13.56 -10.79
CA LEU A 297 -14.13 -14.04 -11.65
C LEU A 297 -12.94 -14.61 -10.84
N ALA A 298 -12.53 -13.95 -9.76
CA ALA A 298 -11.49 -14.45 -8.88
C ALA A 298 -11.88 -15.79 -8.24
N GLN A 299 -13.13 -15.91 -7.80
CA GLN A 299 -13.65 -17.16 -7.22
C GLN A 299 -13.60 -18.31 -8.23
N LYS A 300 -13.93 -18.06 -9.51
CA LYS A 300 -13.81 -19.06 -10.58
C LYS A 300 -12.38 -19.56 -10.80
N ILE A 301 -11.37 -18.70 -10.62
CA ILE A 301 -9.95 -19.09 -10.70
C ILE A 301 -9.58 -19.98 -9.49
N ILE A 302 -10.01 -19.58 -8.29
CA ILE A 302 -9.66 -20.23 -7.02
C ILE A 302 -10.35 -21.59 -6.85
N ASP A 303 -11.60 -21.70 -7.28
CA ASP A 303 -12.41 -22.92 -7.22
C ASP A 303 -12.25 -23.84 -8.42
N HIS A 304 -11.32 -23.52 -9.33
CA HIS A 304 -11.06 -24.35 -10.47
C HIS A 304 -10.66 -25.77 -10.01
N ARG A 305 -11.29 -26.82 -10.55
CA ARG A 305 -11.20 -28.19 -10.00
C ARG A 305 -9.76 -28.74 -9.94
N SER A 306 -8.90 -28.32 -10.85
CA SER A 306 -7.49 -28.72 -10.90
C SER A 306 -6.58 -27.88 -10.00
N ALA A 307 -7.07 -26.74 -9.49
CA ALA A 307 -6.24 -25.75 -8.83
C ALA A 307 -6.01 -26.10 -7.35
N LYS A 308 -4.76 -26.00 -6.94
CA LYS A 308 -4.38 -25.95 -5.53
C LYS A 308 -4.18 -24.49 -5.12
N SER A 309 -4.59 -24.11 -3.92
CA SER A 309 -4.45 -22.74 -3.41
C SER A 309 -3.46 -22.67 -2.25
N LEU A 310 -2.46 -21.81 -2.38
CA LEU A 310 -1.55 -21.44 -1.30
C LEU A 310 -1.88 -20.04 -0.81
N VAL A 311 -2.37 -19.93 0.41
CA VAL A 311 -2.79 -18.68 1.04
C VAL A 311 -1.64 -18.15 1.90
N LEU A 312 -1.24 -16.89 1.70
CA LEU A 312 -0.19 -16.23 2.47
C LEU A 312 -0.79 -15.05 3.24
N SER A 313 -0.87 -15.15 4.57
CA SER A 313 -1.29 -14.02 5.40
C SER A 313 -0.88 -14.20 6.86
N ALA A 314 -0.19 -13.22 7.42
CA ALA A 314 0.15 -13.23 8.84
C ALA A 314 -1.08 -13.06 9.77
N THR A 315 -2.13 -12.43 9.25
CA THR A 315 -3.36 -12.06 9.97
C THR A 315 -4.57 -12.40 9.10
N PRO A 316 -4.85 -13.70 8.88
CA PRO A 316 -5.87 -14.13 7.93
C PRO A 316 -7.29 -13.81 8.41
N TYR A 317 -7.48 -13.62 9.72
CA TYR A 317 -8.71 -13.19 10.38
C TYR A 317 -8.39 -12.10 11.43
N LYS A 318 -9.39 -11.32 11.85
CA LYS A 318 -9.28 -10.39 12.96
C LYS A 318 -9.11 -11.21 14.24
N MET A 319 -8.05 -10.94 15.01
CA MET A 319 -7.75 -11.75 16.21
C MET A 319 -8.61 -11.37 17.41
N PHE A 320 -9.09 -10.12 17.45
CA PHE A 320 -9.89 -9.60 18.56
C PHE A 320 -10.70 -8.40 18.07
N THR A 321 -11.97 -8.36 18.41
CA THR A 321 -12.86 -7.22 18.20
C THR A 321 -13.56 -6.87 19.51
N LEU A 322 -13.73 -5.57 19.76
CA LEU A 322 -14.40 -5.07 20.97
C LEU A 322 -15.92 -5.02 20.78
N PRO A 323 -16.73 -5.27 21.83
CA PRO A 323 -18.19 -5.22 21.73
C PRO A 323 -18.77 -3.89 21.23
N ASP A 324 -18.06 -2.78 21.45
CA ASP A 324 -18.52 -1.42 21.13
C ASP A 324 -18.19 -0.99 19.69
N GLU A 325 -17.52 -1.83 18.90
CA GLU A 325 -17.25 -1.56 17.49
C GLU A 325 -18.51 -1.90 16.65
N LEU A 326 -19.39 -0.91 16.46
CA LEU A 326 -20.70 -1.03 15.80
C LEU A 326 -20.67 -1.62 14.38
N ASP A 327 -19.52 -1.57 13.70
CA ASP A 327 -19.29 -2.10 12.34
C ASP A 327 -18.28 -3.27 12.30
N ALA A 328 -17.85 -3.79 13.45
CA ALA A 328 -16.89 -4.89 13.49
C ALA A 328 -17.57 -6.25 13.31
N GLU A 329 -17.18 -6.93 12.24
CA GLU A 329 -17.39 -8.37 12.09
C GLU A 329 -16.91 -9.11 13.35
N ASP A 330 -17.70 -10.08 13.79
CA ASP A 330 -17.34 -10.97 14.91
C ASP A 330 -16.04 -11.73 14.57
N HIS A 331 -14.98 -11.50 15.35
CA HIS A 331 -13.69 -12.15 15.16
C HIS A 331 -13.77 -13.69 15.22
N HIS A 332 -14.72 -14.24 16.00
CA HIS A 332 -14.95 -15.68 16.02
C HIS A 332 -15.59 -16.18 14.72
N GLN A 333 -16.51 -15.41 14.15
CA GLN A 333 -17.13 -15.74 12.88
C GLN A 333 -16.11 -15.65 11.73
N ASP A 334 -15.29 -14.60 11.70
CA ASP A 334 -14.24 -14.41 10.71
C ASP A 334 -13.16 -15.51 10.76
N PHE A 335 -12.81 -15.97 11.97
CA PHE A 335 -11.99 -17.17 12.15
C PHE A 335 -12.65 -18.42 11.57
N HIS A 336 -13.93 -18.65 11.89
CA HIS A 336 -14.69 -19.81 11.41
C HIS A 336 -14.81 -19.81 9.88
N ASP A 337 -15.14 -18.67 9.27
CA ASP A 337 -15.26 -18.51 7.82
C ASP A 337 -13.92 -18.78 7.11
N THR A 338 -12.81 -18.34 7.70
CA THR A 338 -11.46 -18.63 7.20
C THR A 338 -11.19 -20.14 7.19
N ILE A 339 -11.53 -20.85 8.26
CA ILE A 339 -11.35 -22.31 8.32
C ILE A 339 -12.32 -23.02 7.38
N ALA A 340 -13.56 -22.52 7.24
CA ALA A 340 -14.55 -23.07 6.31
C ALA A 340 -14.08 -22.94 4.86
N PHE A 341 -13.46 -21.82 4.52
CA PHE A 341 -12.79 -21.64 3.22
C PHE A 341 -11.65 -22.65 3.03
N LEU A 342 -10.79 -22.86 4.02
CA LEU A 342 -9.63 -23.75 3.88
C LEU A 342 -9.99 -25.25 3.85
N ALA A 343 -10.90 -25.65 4.73
CA ALA A 343 -11.14 -27.06 5.09
C ALA A 343 -12.58 -27.53 4.81
N GLY A 344 -13.50 -26.63 4.48
CA GLY A 344 -14.93 -26.88 4.37
C GLY A 344 -15.70 -26.65 5.69
N PRO A 345 -17.02 -26.42 5.61
CA PRO A 345 -17.86 -26.04 6.75
C PRO A 345 -17.85 -27.09 7.87
N ASP A 346 -17.92 -28.38 7.53
CA ASP A 346 -17.94 -29.46 8.52
C ASP A 346 -16.69 -29.50 9.41
N ARG A 347 -15.53 -29.19 8.83
CA ARG A 347 -14.25 -29.15 9.57
C ARG A 347 -14.16 -27.88 10.41
N ALA A 348 -14.60 -26.75 9.88
CA ALA A 348 -14.66 -25.50 10.63
C ALA A 348 -15.57 -25.64 11.86
N ASP A 349 -16.69 -26.33 11.73
CA ASP A 349 -17.61 -26.64 12.82
C ASP A 349 -16.96 -27.51 13.91
N ARG A 350 -16.17 -28.53 13.52
CA ARG A 350 -15.38 -29.32 14.47
C ARG A 350 -14.35 -28.50 15.23
N VAL A 351 -13.63 -27.60 14.53
CA VAL A 351 -12.67 -26.70 15.18
C VAL A 351 -13.39 -25.79 16.18
N ARG A 352 -14.54 -25.22 15.80
CA ARG A 352 -15.38 -24.40 16.69
C ARG A 352 -15.81 -25.17 17.93
N GLU A 353 -16.25 -26.42 17.78
CA GLU A 353 -16.63 -27.29 18.89
C GLU A 353 -15.45 -27.56 19.83
N HIS A 354 -14.27 -27.88 19.30
CA HIS A 354 -13.07 -28.08 20.12
C HIS A 354 -12.67 -26.81 20.88
N LEU A 355 -12.74 -25.63 20.27
CA LEU A 355 -12.48 -24.36 20.95
C LEU A 355 -13.51 -24.06 22.06
N ALA A 356 -14.78 -24.45 21.87
CA ALA A 356 -15.79 -24.35 22.92
C ALA A 356 -15.43 -25.23 24.12
N TYR A 357 -14.96 -26.47 23.89
CA TYR A 357 -14.49 -27.35 24.97
C TYR A 357 -13.24 -26.83 25.69
N VAL A 358 -12.33 -26.15 24.99
CA VAL A 358 -11.20 -25.45 25.64
C VAL A 358 -11.73 -24.42 26.63
N ARG A 359 -12.66 -23.56 26.19
CA ARG A 359 -13.27 -22.52 27.04
C ARG A 359 -14.01 -23.14 28.24
N GLU A 360 -14.82 -24.17 28.02
CA GLU A 360 -15.54 -24.86 29.09
C GLU A 360 -14.59 -25.46 30.12
N GLY A 361 -13.52 -26.14 29.68
CA GLY A 361 -12.52 -26.73 30.57
C GLY A 361 -11.77 -25.68 31.40
N MET A 362 -11.38 -24.56 30.78
CA MET A 362 -10.73 -23.45 31.47
C MET A 362 -11.64 -22.79 32.52
N LEU A 363 -12.92 -22.59 32.20
CA LEU A 363 -13.88 -21.95 33.11
C LEU A 363 -14.23 -22.82 34.33
N GLN A 364 -14.08 -24.14 34.24
CA GLN A 364 -14.31 -25.03 35.38
C GLN A 364 -13.26 -24.87 36.48
N GLY A 365 -12.02 -24.49 36.16
CA GLY A 365 -10.96 -24.30 37.14
C GLY A 365 -10.60 -25.56 37.96
N THR A 366 -10.81 -26.76 37.39
CA THR A 366 -10.46 -28.05 38.02
C THR A 366 -9.37 -28.78 37.23
N ASP A 367 -8.68 -29.74 37.85
CA ASP A 367 -7.66 -30.57 37.17
C ASP A 367 -8.25 -31.35 35.99
N GLU A 368 -9.47 -31.88 36.16
CA GLU A 368 -10.21 -32.57 35.09
C GLU A 368 -10.61 -31.62 33.96
N GLY A 369 -11.04 -30.40 34.29
CA GLY A 369 -11.31 -29.34 33.31
C GLY A 369 -10.07 -28.94 32.52
N THR A 370 -8.91 -28.85 33.20
CA THR A 370 -7.61 -28.56 32.58
C THR A 370 -7.21 -29.64 31.60
N ARG A 371 -7.28 -30.92 32.00
CA ARG A 371 -7.00 -32.06 31.11
C ARG A 371 -7.90 -32.07 29.87
N ARG A 372 -9.19 -31.79 30.04
CA ARG A 372 -10.14 -31.69 28.91
C ARG A 372 -9.78 -30.53 27.97
N ALA A 373 -9.39 -29.38 28.52
CA ALA A 373 -8.95 -28.25 27.71
C ALA A 373 -7.70 -28.61 26.91
N GLU A 374 -6.71 -29.26 27.50
CA GLU A 374 -5.49 -29.73 26.82
C GLU A 374 -5.82 -30.73 25.69
N GLU A 375 -6.68 -31.72 25.95
CA GLU A 375 -7.12 -32.67 24.93
C GLU A 375 -7.88 -31.99 23.78
N ALA A 376 -8.75 -31.03 24.10
CA ALA A 376 -9.48 -30.25 23.10
C ALA A 376 -8.56 -29.35 22.28
N THR A 377 -7.55 -28.73 22.91
CA THR A 377 -6.50 -27.96 22.23
C THR A 377 -5.72 -28.85 21.25
N ALA A 378 -5.30 -30.04 21.67
CA ALA A 378 -4.59 -30.98 20.80
C ALA A 378 -5.44 -31.39 19.58
N ARG A 379 -6.75 -31.60 19.76
CA ARG A 379 -7.68 -31.91 18.67
C ARG A 379 -7.87 -30.73 17.71
N ALA A 380 -8.10 -29.53 18.24
CA ALA A 380 -8.20 -28.30 17.44
C ALA A 380 -6.91 -28.07 16.64
N GLN A 381 -5.75 -28.21 17.28
CA GLN A 381 -4.45 -28.10 16.63
C GLN A 381 -4.28 -29.14 15.51
N GLY A 382 -4.68 -30.39 15.75
CA GLY A 382 -4.61 -31.45 14.74
C GLY A 382 -5.45 -31.15 13.49
N GLU A 383 -6.66 -30.60 13.65
CA GLU A 383 -7.48 -30.19 12.50
C GLU A 383 -6.87 -28.97 11.78
N LEU A 384 -6.36 -27.97 12.52
CA LEU A 384 -5.73 -26.79 11.93
C LEU A 384 -4.44 -27.12 11.18
N GLN A 385 -3.56 -27.96 11.73
CA GLN A 385 -2.28 -28.33 11.10
C GLN A 385 -2.44 -29.02 9.74
N ARG A 386 -3.62 -29.54 9.42
CA ARG A 386 -3.92 -30.13 8.10
C ARG A 386 -4.07 -29.09 6.99
N VAL A 387 -4.46 -27.87 7.33
CA VAL A 387 -4.77 -26.80 6.37
C VAL A 387 -3.96 -25.53 6.60
N MET A 388 -3.20 -25.44 7.69
CA MET A 388 -2.36 -24.29 7.94
C MET A 388 -1.05 -24.61 8.67
N SER A 389 -0.13 -23.67 8.57
CA SER A 389 1.12 -23.59 9.34
C SER A 389 1.27 -22.18 9.89
N ARG A 390 1.88 -22.04 11.07
CA ARG A 390 2.16 -20.73 11.67
C ARG A 390 3.47 -20.80 12.45
N THR A 391 4.39 -19.93 12.08
CA THR A 391 5.66 -19.69 12.77
C THR A 391 5.67 -18.28 13.33
N GLU A 392 6.00 -18.14 14.61
CA GLU A 392 6.17 -16.85 15.30
C GLU A 392 7.60 -16.74 15.83
N ARG A 393 8.17 -15.53 15.82
CA ARG A 393 9.53 -15.30 16.32
C ARG A 393 9.62 -15.58 17.81
N LEU A 394 8.66 -15.09 18.59
CA LEU A 394 8.63 -15.17 20.04
C LEU A 394 8.83 -16.60 20.54
N GLY A 395 8.01 -17.55 20.05
CA GLY A 395 8.07 -18.96 20.44
C GLY A 395 9.37 -19.69 20.05
N SER A 396 10.22 -19.06 19.23
CA SER A 396 11.53 -19.60 18.83
C SER A 396 12.72 -18.99 19.58
N THR A 397 12.48 -17.97 20.42
CA THR A 397 13.52 -17.31 21.22
C THR A 397 13.60 -17.90 22.63
N ALA A 398 14.80 -17.93 23.22
CA ALA A 398 15.02 -18.55 24.53
C ALA A 398 14.24 -17.90 25.69
N VAL A 399 13.99 -16.59 25.61
CA VAL A 399 13.32 -15.81 26.67
C VAL A 399 11.86 -15.50 26.30
N ALA A 400 11.47 -15.70 25.04
CA ALA A 400 10.11 -15.44 24.52
C ALA A 400 9.52 -14.07 24.90
N ASP A 401 10.37 -13.07 25.13
CA ASP A 401 10.00 -11.71 25.56
C ASP A 401 9.88 -10.71 24.40
N GLY A 402 10.31 -11.11 23.20
CA GLY A 402 10.21 -10.29 21.98
C GLY A 402 11.12 -9.09 21.96
N MET A 403 12.20 -9.11 22.77
CA MET A 403 13.02 -7.92 23.05
C MET A 403 12.21 -6.76 23.63
N LEU A 404 11.11 -7.06 24.32
CA LEU A 404 10.27 -6.08 24.99
C LEU A 404 10.72 -5.95 26.45
N ARG A 405 10.65 -4.73 26.96
CA ARG A 405 10.81 -4.44 28.38
C ARG A 405 9.62 -3.61 28.82
N GLU A 406 8.99 -4.02 29.91
CA GLU A 406 7.97 -3.20 30.55
C GLU A 406 8.62 -1.94 31.13
N MET A 407 8.04 -0.80 30.79
CA MET A 407 8.51 0.51 31.22
C MET A 407 7.40 1.16 32.03
N GLU A 408 7.69 1.45 33.29
CA GLU A 408 6.77 2.19 34.15
C GLU A 408 6.56 3.61 33.61
N MET A 409 5.31 4.03 33.59
CA MET A 409 4.97 5.41 33.25
C MET A 409 5.32 6.33 34.42
N PRO A 410 5.81 7.56 34.15
CA PRO A 410 5.94 8.58 35.20
C PRO A 410 4.60 8.79 35.92
N SER A 411 4.64 9.20 37.19
CA SER A 411 3.44 9.48 37.97
C SER A 411 2.55 10.50 37.25
N LEU A 412 1.33 10.09 36.89
CA LEU A 412 0.36 10.95 36.22
C LEU A 412 -0.32 11.86 37.25
N GLU A 413 0.14 13.10 37.34
CA GLU A 413 -0.45 14.12 38.22
C GLU A 413 -1.75 14.66 37.62
N LEU A 414 -2.86 14.52 38.37
CA LEU A 414 -4.12 15.16 38.04
C LEU A 414 -4.13 16.61 38.53
N ARG A 415 -4.35 17.56 37.63
CA ARG A 415 -4.40 19.00 37.91
C ARG A 415 -5.83 19.54 37.80
N PRO A 416 -6.12 20.69 38.44
CA PRO A 416 -7.44 21.32 38.34
C PRO A 416 -7.91 21.55 36.90
N GLY A 417 -7.00 21.94 35.99
CA GLY A 417 -7.31 22.13 34.57
C GLY A 417 -7.84 20.86 33.89
N ASP A 418 -7.37 19.67 34.30
CA ASP A 418 -7.86 18.40 33.76
C ASP A 418 -9.35 18.20 34.08
N LEU A 419 -9.76 18.61 35.29
CA LEU A 419 -11.17 18.57 35.72
C LEU A 419 -12.00 19.67 35.06
N GLU A 420 -11.42 20.86 34.81
CA GLU A 420 -12.09 21.93 34.06
C GLU A 420 -12.42 21.45 32.63
N VAL A 421 -11.49 20.77 31.95
CA VAL A 421 -11.73 20.19 30.61
C VAL A 421 -12.79 19.10 30.65
N TRP A 422 -12.76 18.21 31.65
CA TRP A 422 -13.78 17.16 31.79
C TRP A 422 -15.17 17.75 32.01
N THR A 423 -15.30 18.66 32.98
CA THR A 423 -16.59 19.26 33.33
C THR A 423 -17.17 20.07 32.16
N ALA A 424 -16.32 20.76 31.40
CA ALA A 424 -16.72 21.41 30.16
C ALA A 424 -17.26 20.40 29.14
N ALA A 425 -16.51 19.34 28.86
CA ALA A 425 -16.90 18.32 27.91
C ALA A 425 -18.21 17.62 28.32
N ASP A 426 -18.36 17.24 29.59
CA ASP A 426 -19.55 16.56 30.10
C ASP A 426 -20.81 17.45 30.01
N ALA A 427 -20.72 18.71 30.46
CA ALA A 427 -21.85 19.62 30.44
C ALA A 427 -22.32 19.94 29.00
N ILE A 428 -21.37 20.22 28.10
CA ILE A 428 -21.65 20.50 26.68
C ILE A 428 -22.17 19.25 25.99
N GLY A 429 -21.56 18.09 26.25
CA GLY A 429 -21.97 16.80 25.70
C GLY A 429 -23.42 16.46 26.06
N ARG A 430 -23.77 16.54 27.35
CA ARG A 430 -25.14 16.28 27.82
C ARG A 430 -26.16 17.21 27.15
N ARG A 431 -25.83 18.49 26.94
CA ARG A 431 -26.70 19.43 26.20
C ARG A 431 -26.83 19.05 24.73
N ALA A 432 -25.72 18.73 24.06
CA ALA A 432 -25.69 18.52 22.62
C ALA A 432 -26.33 17.18 22.19
N HIS A 433 -26.10 16.11 22.94
CA HIS A 433 -26.49 14.76 22.50
C HIS A 433 -26.99 13.84 23.62
N GLY A 434 -27.15 14.36 24.84
CA GLY A 434 -27.79 13.65 25.95
C GLY A 434 -26.93 12.59 26.65
N MET A 435 -25.65 12.42 26.27
CA MET A 435 -24.73 11.47 26.91
C MET A 435 -23.53 12.19 27.56
N ASP A 436 -22.90 11.52 28.53
CA ASP A 436 -21.66 11.99 29.15
C ASP A 436 -20.46 11.86 28.20
N MET A 437 -19.38 12.57 28.52
CA MET A 437 -18.17 12.61 27.68
C MET A 437 -16.94 12.00 28.37
N PHE A 438 -17.13 11.16 29.39
CA PHE A 438 -16.03 10.69 30.25
C PHE A 438 -14.99 9.86 29.48
N GLU A 439 -15.42 8.86 28.71
CA GLU A 439 -14.50 7.98 27.97
C GLU A 439 -13.69 8.73 26.90
N PHE A 440 -14.27 9.79 26.33
CA PHE A 440 -13.56 10.69 25.42
C PHE A 440 -12.51 11.52 26.14
N TRP A 441 -12.85 12.16 27.25
CA TRP A 441 -11.91 12.96 28.06
C TRP A 441 -10.75 12.10 28.61
N ARG A 442 -11.05 10.86 29.03
CA ARG A 442 -10.05 9.89 29.53
C ARG A 442 -8.96 9.58 28.49
N SER A 443 -9.27 9.77 27.21
CA SER A 443 -8.43 9.41 26.06
C SER A 443 -7.88 10.60 25.29
N SER A 444 -8.62 11.72 25.24
CA SER A 444 -8.29 12.91 24.46
C SER A 444 -8.46 14.18 25.29
N PRO A 445 -7.53 15.14 25.19
CA PRO A 445 -7.76 16.49 25.69
C PRO A 445 -8.78 17.22 24.81
N PHE A 446 -9.39 18.26 25.38
CA PHE A 446 -10.34 19.19 24.73
C PHE A 446 -11.28 18.54 23.67
N PRO A 447 -12.08 17.51 24.01
CA PRO A 447 -12.91 16.80 23.02
C PRO A 447 -13.82 17.74 22.21
N VAL A 448 -14.44 18.73 22.86
CA VAL A 448 -15.35 19.71 22.24
C VAL A 448 -14.64 20.59 21.19
N ASN A 449 -13.35 20.86 21.36
CA ASN A 449 -12.59 21.65 20.39
C ASN A 449 -12.05 20.79 19.23
N LEU A 450 -11.73 19.53 19.48
CA LEU A 450 -10.87 18.73 18.60
C LEU A 450 -11.59 17.59 17.88
N MET A 451 -12.75 17.14 18.35
CA MET A 451 -13.55 16.12 17.67
C MET A 451 -13.92 16.54 16.24
N ASP A 452 -14.03 15.55 15.37
CA ASP A 452 -14.46 15.76 13.98
C ASP A 452 -15.98 15.58 13.87
N PRO A 453 -16.74 16.57 13.34
CA PRO A 453 -18.18 16.45 13.21
C PRO A 453 -18.63 15.37 12.20
N SER A 454 -17.74 14.92 11.30
CA SER A 454 -18.04 13.80 10.37
C SER A 454 -18.02 12.44 11.08
N ALA A 455 -17.24 12.30 12.15
CA ALA A 455 -17.06 11.04 12.88
C ALA A 455 -17.81 11.00 14.22
N TYR A 456 -18.15 12.15 14.81
CA TYR A 456 -18.70 12.23 16.16
C TYR A 456 -20.01 13.00 16.22
N VAL A 457 -21.10 12.30 16.59
CA VAL A 457 -22.44 12.90 16.75
C VAL A 457 -22.44 14.02 17.80
N ALA A 458 -21.71 13.85 18.91
CA ALA A 458 -21.59 14.86 19.97
C ALA A 458 -21.08 16.20 19.40
N GLN A 459 -20.05 16.16 18.55
CA GLN A 459 -19.50 17.36 17.95
C GLN A 459 -20.43 17.96 16.90
N ARG A 460 -21.01 17.12 16.03
CA ARG A 460 -21.98 17.59 15.02
C ARG A 460 -23.13 18.34 15.67
N ARG A 461 -23.73 17.75 16.70
CA ARG A 461 -24.84 18.38 17.45
C ARG A 461 -24.44 19.66 18.17
N THR A 462 -23.22 19.72 18.71
CA THR A 462 -22.70 20.94 19.33
C THR A 462 -22.60 22.08 18.31
N LEU A 463 -22.14 21.78 17.09
CA LEU A 463 -22.09 22.76 16.00
C LEU A 463 -23.48 23.14 15.49
N ASP A 464 -24.41 22.19 15.38
CA ASP A 464 -25.80 22.46 15.00
C ASP A 464 -26.45 23.47 15.96
N LEU A 465 -26.37 23.22 17.27
CA LEU A 465 -26.86 24.13 18.31
C LEU A 465 -26.18 25.50 18.25
N ALA A 466 -24.89 25.55 17.96
CA ALA A 466 -24.16 26.81 17.83
C ALA A 466 -24.61 27.62 16.60
N HIS A 467 -24.88 26.97 15.46
CA HIS A 467 -25.42 27.61 14.27
C HIS A 467 -26.88 28.08 14.46
N GLU A 468 -27.65 27.35 15.27
CA GLU A 468 -29.02 27.71 15.66
C GLU A 468 -29.08 28.85 16.68
N GLY A 469 -27.95 29.22 17.29
CA GLY A 469 -27.87 30.27 18.30
C GLY A 469 -28.43 29.88 19.67
N ASP A 470 -28.29 28.61 20.06
CA ASP A 470 -28.78 28.09 21.35
C ASP A 470 -28.19 28.87 22.54
N GLU A 471 -29.05 29.56 23.30
CA GLU A 471 -28.64 30.40 24.43
C GLU A 471 -28.03 29.58 25.58
N ASP A 472 -28.56 28.38 25.83
CA ASP A 472 -28.04 27.48 26.87
C ASP A 472 -26.62 27.01 26.56
N LEU A 473 -26.36 26.61 25.30
CA LEU A 473 -25.03 26.27 24.84
C LEU A 473 -24.08 27.46 24.96
N ALA A 474 -24.50 28.66 24.57
CA ALA A 474 -23.69 29.87 24.71
C ALA A 474 -23.34 30.15 26.18
N ALA A 475 -24.29 29.99 27.10
CA ALA A 475 -24.05 30.13 28.53
C ALA A 475 -23.07 29.06 29.06
N LEU A 476 -23.20 27.81 28.61
CA LEU A 476 -22.27 26.72 28.97
C LEU A 476 -20.85 26.98 28.45
N LEU A 477 -20.69 27.40 27.19
CA LEU A 477 -19.39 27.75 26.62
C LEU A 477 -18.73 28.91 27.40
N HIS A 478 -19.51 29.91 27.81
CA HIS A 478 -19.00 31.02 28.61
C HIS A 478 -18.60 30.60 30.04
N LEU A 479 -19.45 29.80 30.69
CA LEU A 479 -19.23 29.29 32.04
C LEU A 479 -17.99 28.40 32.10
N HIS A 480 -17.85 27.49 31.13
CA HIS A 480 -16.79 26.49 31.06
C HIS A 480 -15.60 26.89 30.18
N ARG A 481 -15.45 28.18 29.85
CA ARG A 481 -14.39 28.69 28.95
C ARG A 481 -12.96 28.29 29.30
N ARG A 482 -12.68 27.97 30.57
CA ARG A 482 -11.36 27.51 31.02
C ARG A 482 -11.05 26.05 30.64
N GLY A 483 -12.08 25.23 30.48
CA GLY A 483 -11.96 23.86 30.00
C GLY A 483 -11.95 23.74 28.47
N LEU A 484 -11.87 24.87 27.75
CA LEU A 484 -11.88 24.95 26.29
C LEU A 484 -10.58 25.60 25.79
N LEU A 485 -10.19 25.29 24.56
CA LEU A 485 -9.04 25.94 23.92
C LEU A 485 -9.35 27.40 23.57
N SER A 486 -8.51 28.30 24.06
CA SER A 486 -8.55 29.73 23.78
C SER A 486 -7.79 30.06 22.51
N TRP A 487 -8.48 30.61 21.50
CA TRP A 487 -7.84 31.03 20.26
C TRP A 487 -6.83 32.18 20.46
N ASP A 488 -7.07 33.08 21.42
CA ASP A 488 -6.11 34.16 21.76
C ASP A 488 -4.78 33.59 22.28
N ASP A 489 -4.86 32.55 23.11
CA ASP A 489 -3.67 31.91 23.68
C ASP A 489 -2.89 31.15 22.60
N VAL A 490 -3.60 30.42 21.73
CA VAL A 490 -3.01 29.77 20.54
C VAL A 490 -2.32 30.80 19.66
N HIS A 491 -3.05 31.83 19.23
CA HIS A 491 -2.56 32.85 18.31
C HIS A 491 -1.31 33.57 18.82
N ARG A 492 -1.22 33.79 20.14
CA ARG A 492 -0.09 34.48 20.81
C ARG A 492 1.02 33.56 21.30
N PHE A 493 1.00 32.27 20.95
CA PHE A 493 1.99 31.30 21.42
C PHE A 493 2.14 31.28 22.97
N ARG A 494 1.02 31.41 23.70
CA ARG A 494 1.03 31.27 25.16
C ARG A 494 1.21 29.80 25.57
N GLU A 495 1.65 29.58 26.79
CA GLU A 495 1.70 28.21 27.32
C GLU A 495 0.27 27.68 27.51
N ILE A 496 0.00 26.50 26.95
CA ILE A 496 -1.30 25.82 27.04
C ILE A 496 -1.07 24.51 27.78
N ASP A 497 -1.73 24.32 28.93
CA ASP A 497 -1.79 23.02 29.57
C ASP A 497 -2.61 22.08 28.68
N PRO A 498 -2.09 20.88 28.31
CA PRO A 498 -2.84 19.93 27.51
C PRO A 498 -4.16 19.46 28.14
N GLY A 499 -4.38 19.65 29.44
CA GLY A 499 -5.64 19.25 30.10
C GLY A 499 -5.87 17.74 30.13
N ASN A 500 -4.78 16.96 30.02
CA ASN A 500 -4.77 15.51 30.14
C ASN A 500 -3.41 15.03 30.70
N PRO A 501 -3.36 14.31 31.83
CA PRO A 501 -2.11 13.88 32.44
C PRO A 501 -1.22 13.01 31.55
N LYS A 502 -1.82 12.14 30.72
CA LYS A 502 -1.06 11.24 29.82
C LYS A 502 -0.36 12.04 28.72
N LEU A 503 -1.08 12.99 28.11
CA LEU A 503 -0.51 13.83 27.07
C LEU A 503 0.55 14.78 27.64
N ARG A 504 0.32 15.34 28.83
CA ARG A 504 1.30 16.16 29.55
C ARG A 504 2.61 15.40 29.74
N ALA A 505 2.56 14.21 30.33
CA ALA A 505 3.74 13.35 30.51
C ALA A 505 4.44 13.02 29.18
N MET A 506 3.68 12.80 28.10
CA MET A 506 4.24 12.51 26.79
C MET A 506 4.97 13.73 26.19
N ILE A 507 4.36 14.92 26.26
CA ILE A 507 4.93 16.19 25.81
C ILE A 507 6.18 16.50 26.63
N ASP A 508 6.10 16.49 27.95
CA ASP A 508 7.23 16.81 28.84
C ASP A 508 8.43 15.90 28.55
N ALA A 509 8.20 14.60 28.48
CA ALA A 509 9.25 13.62 28.20
C ALA A 509 9.93 13.80 26.83
N ALA A 510 9.27 14.44 25.87
CA ALA A 510 9.87 14.82 24.60
C ALA A 510 10.57 16.19 24.69
N MET A 511 9.88 17.18 25.24
CA MET A 511 10.33 18.56 25.20
C MET A 511 11.54 18.82 26.10
N GLU A 512 11.60 18.17 27.25
CA GLU A 512 12.74 18.21 28.19
C GLU A 512 14.00 17.60 27.58
N ARG A 513 13.84 16.59 26.70
CA ARG A 513 14.94 15.98 25.95
C ARG A 513 15.40 16.83 24.75
N GLY A 514 14.77 17.98 24.52
CA GLY A 514 15.15 18.91 23.46
C GLY A 514 14.81 18.42 22.05
N VAL A 515 13.95 17.41 21.90
CA VAL A 515 13.67 16.79 20.59
C VAL A 515 12.96 17.74 19.62
N TRP A 516 12.27 18.77 20.13
CA TRP A 516 11.68 19.85 19.34
C TRP A 516 12.70 20.67 18.55
N LYS A 517 13.99 20.56 18.86
CA LYS A 517 15.08 21.18 18.09
C LYS A 517 15.55 20.33 16.91
N LEU A 518 15.04 19.11 16.79
CA LEU A 518 15.48 18.13 15.80
C LEU A 518 14.53 18.14 14.60
N ALA A 519 15.08 18.21 13.39
CA ALA A 519 14.31 18.03 12.17
C ALA A 519 13.92 16.56 11.92
N TRP A 520 14.70 15.62 12.45
CA TRP A 520 14.45 14.17 12.40
C TRP A 520 15.11 13.48 13.60
N LEU A 521 14.72 12.23 13.86
CA LEU A 521 15.37 11.42 14.90
C LEU A 521 16.78 10.99 14.47
N PRO A 522 17.78 11.03 15.37
CA PRO A 522 19.12 10.59 15.03
C PRO A 522 19.15 9.08 14.72
N PRO A 523 20.04 8.64 13.82
CA PRO A 523 20.22 7.23 13.52
C PRO A 523 20.77 6.48 14.74
N SER A 524 20.29 5.25 14.98
CA SER A 524 20.81 4.38 16.03
C SER A 524 22.27 3.99 15.81
N LEU A 525 22.70 3.94 14.54
CA LEU A 525 24.08 3.70 14.11
C LEU A 525 24.51 4.86 13.18
N PRO A 526 25.04 5.96 13.74
CA PRO A 526 25.44 7.11 12.95
C PRO A 526 26.69 6.83 12.10
N TYR A 527 26.67 7.29 10.85
CA TYR A 527 27.87 7.27 9.99
C TYR A 527 28.85 8.40 10.32
N THR A 528 28.36 9.51 10.85
CA THR A 528 29.16 10.67 11.25
C THR A 528 28.87 11.09 12.67
N THR A 529 29.86 11.66 13.36
CA THR A 529 29.70 12.10 14.74
C THR A 529 28.62 13.18 14.81
N PRO A 530 27.50 12.95 15.53
CA PRO A 530 26.42 13.92 15.59
C PRO A 530 26.88 15.22 16.25
N GLY A 531 26.53 16.37 15.65
CA GLY A 531 26.84 17.70 16.17
C GLY A 531 25.59 18.48 16.62
N GLY A 532 25.80 19.57 17.37
CA GLY A 532 24.73 20.48 17.77
C GLY A 532 23.59 19.80 18.55
N PRO A 533 22.31 20.11 18.28
CA PRO A 533 21.17 19.46 18.92
C PRO A 533 21.16 17.92 18.83
N PHE A 534 21.70 17.36 17.74
CA PHE A 534 21.78 15.91 17.54
C PHE A 534 22.84 15.23 18.43
N ALA A 535 23.77 15.98 19.00
CA ALA A 535 24.80 15.46 19.92
C ALA A 535 24.28 15.22 21.35
N THR A 536 23.13 15.80 21.70
CA THR A 536 22.59 15.77 23.07
C THR A 536 22.17 14.37 23.49
N GLU A 537 22.29 14.07 24.79
CA GLU A 537 21.82 12.79 25.36
C GLU A 537 20.31 12.58 25.14
N GLY A 538 19.53 13.66 25.24
CA GLY A 538 18.09 13.65 24.97
C GLY A 538 17.78 13.21 23.54
N ALA A 539 18.50 13.72 22.54
CA ALA A 539 18.35 13.30 21.14
C ALA A 539 18.71 11.82 20.94
N ARG A 540 19.81 11.36 21.55
CA ARG A 540 20.31 9.98 21.39
C ARG A 540 19.43 8.91 22.07
N SER A 541 18.81 9.27 23.18
CA SER A 541 17.99 8.34 23.99
C SER A 541 16.50 8.35 23.63
N PHE A 542 16.05 9.34 22.87
CA PHE A 542 14.67 9.42 22.46
C PHE A 542 14.40 8.50 21.27
N THR A 543 13.24 7.85 21.30
CA THR A 543 12.82 6.93 20.25
C THR A 543 11.37 7.17 19.89
N LYS A 544 10.97 6.60 18.75
CA LYS A 544 9.59 6.63 18.28
C LYS A 544 8.67 5.99 19.32
N ARG A 545 7.49 6.56 19.50
CA ARG A 545 6.44 6.02 20.36
C ARG A 545 5.28 5.59 19.48
N LEU A 546 4.82 4.36 19.68
CA LEU A 546 3.58 3.87 19.08
C LEU A 546 2.49 3.99 20.15
N VAL A 547 1.46 4.79 19.87
CA VAL A 547 0.37 5.08 20.80
C VAL A 547 -0.91 4.47 20.25
N PHE A 548 -1.58 3.66 21.07
CA PHE A 548 -2.84 3.02 20.73
C PHE A 548 -4.00 3.73 21.44
N SER A 549 -5.10 3.90 20.73
CA SER A 549 -6.34 4.46 21.28
C SER A 549 -7.55 3.81 20.62
N ALA A 550 -8.64 3.68 21.37
CA ALA A 550 -9.94 3.27 20.85
C ALA A 550 -10.68 4.39 20.11
N TRP A 551 -10.17 5.63 20.14
CA TRP A 551 -10.88 6.81 19.63
C TRP A 551 -10.09 7.56 18.56
N SER A 552 -10.72 7.82 17.40
CA SER A 552 -10.12 8.51 16.25
C SER A 552 -9.79 9.99 16.49
N VAL A 553 -10.35 10.64 17.52
CA VAL A 553 -10.00 12.02 17.92
C VAL A 553 -8.57 12.11 18.50
N VAL A 554 -8.06 11.03 19.11
CA VAL A 554 -6.80 11.07 19.87
C VAL A 554 -5.58 11.41 19.01
N PRO A 555 -5.35 10.81 17.82
CA PRO A 555 -4.25 11.20 16.95
C PRO A 555 -4.25 12.68 16.59
N LYS A 556 -5.41 13.26 16.27
CA LYS A 556 -5.56 14.69 15.96
C LYS A 556 -5.21 15.55 17.17
N ALA A 557 -5.70 15.17 18.35
CA ALA A 557 -5.47 15.94 19.57
C ALA A 557 -4.01 15.91 20.02
N ILE A 558 -3.35 14.76 19.96
CA ILE A 558 -1.91 14.62 20.20
C ILE A 558 -1.15 15.50 19.21
N SER A 559 -1.41 15.34 17.90
CA SER A 559 -0.70 16.07 16.85
C SER A 559 -0.82 17.58 17.01
N ALA A 560 -2.05 18.08 17.23
CA ALA A 560 -2.31 19.51 17.37
C ALA A 560 -1.56 20.14 18.55
N LEU A 561 -1.68 19.57 19.75
CA LEU A 561 -1.07 20.15 20.95
C LEU A 561 0.45 19.93 21.01
N PHE A 562 0.93 18.80 20.52
CA PHE A 562 2.37 18.52 20.46
C PHE A 562 3.08 19.43 19.44
N SER A 563 2.47 19.64 18.27
CA SER A 563 2.99 20.57 17.25
C SER A 563 2.95 22.00 17.77
N TYR A 564 1.84 22.40 18.41
CA TYR A 564 1.73 23.72 19.03
C TYR A 564 2.83 23.99 20.05
N GLU A 565 3.08 23.07 20.98
CA GLU A 565 4.14 23.23 21.98
C GLU A 565 5.54 23.25 21.36
N THR A 566 5.75 22.46 20.29
CA THR A 566 6.99 22.48 19.51
C THR A 566 7.20 23.85 18.86
N ASP A 567 6.20 24.36 18.15
CA ASP A 567 6.25 25.65 17.46
C ASP A 567 6.40 26.81 18.44
N ARG A 568 5.76 26.73 19.61
CA ARG A 568 5.92 27.71 20.69
C ARG A 568 7.36 27.79 21.16
N ARG A 569 7.99 26.64 21.45
CA ARG A 569 9.40 26.58 21.89
C ARG A 569 10.36 27.00 20.78
N LEU A 570 10.11 26.59 19.53
CA LEU A 570 10.91 27.00 18.37
C LEU A 570 10.85 28.51 18.15
N SER A 571 9.65 29.10 18.24
CA SER A 571 9.45 30.55 18.10
C SER A 571 10.19 31.35 19.18
N ALA A 572 10.26 30.83 20.40
CA ALA A 572 11.04 31.43 21.49
C ALA A 572 12.55 31.22 21.33
N PHE A 573 12.97 30.06 20.80
CA PHE A 573 14.37 29.69 20.65
C PHE A 573 15.07 30.39 19.49
N ALA A 574 14.38 30.55 18.37
CA ALA A 574 14.87 31.20 17.17
C ALA A 574 13.82 32.22 16.68
N PRO A 575 13.65 33.36 17.39
CA PRO A 575 12.70 34.38 16.99
C PRO A 575 13.05 34.86 15.58
N GLY A 576 12.08 34.77 14.66
CA GLY A 576 12.30 35.12 13.25
C GLY A 576 12.91 36.52 13.12
N GLN A 577 13.99 36.64 12.35
CA GLN A 577 14.74 37.90 12.14
C GLN A 577 13.97 38.97 11.34
N GLY A 578 12.67 38.80 11.10
CA GLY A 578 11.86 39.67 10.26
C GLY A 578 10.77 40.39 11.04
N ARG A 579 11.00 41.68 11.33
CA ARG A 579 10.02 42.70 11.77
C ARG A 579 9.54 42.61 13.23
N GLY A 580 10.40 42.95 14.19
CA GLY A 580 10.14 43.76 15.40
C GLY A 580 8.95 43.49 16.33
N GLY A 581 8.09 42.51 16.08
CA GLY A 581 6.91 42.15 16.87
C GLY A 581 6.95 40.72 17.37
N PRO A 582 6.09 40.35 18.33
CA PRO A 582 5.99 38.97 18.82
C PRO A 582 5.55 38.04 17.68
N ALA A 583 6.12 36.83 17.64
CA ALA A 583 5.68 35.80 16.71
C ALA A 583 4.20 35.44 16.98
N LEU A 584 3.42 35.30 15.91
CA LEU A 584 2.02 34.88 15.96
C LEU A 584 1.87 33.56 15.20
N TYR A 585 0.94 32.72 15.66
CA TYR A 585 0.75 31.37 15.10
C TYR A 585 0.38 31.37 13.60
N ASP A 586 -0.41 32.35 13.16
CA ASP A 586 -0.82 32.58 11.77
C ASP A 586 0.05 33.62 11.04
N GLY A 587 1.18 34.01 11.66
CA GLY A 587 2.12 34.94 11.06
C GLY A 587 2.76 34.37 9.79
N PRO A 588 3.17 35.24 8.84
CA PRO A 588 3.87 34.79 7.64
C PRO A 588 5.18 34.08 8.02
N ARG A 589 5.38 32.86 7.49
CA ARG A 589 6.62 32.10 7.73
C ARG A 589 7.83 32.92 7.26
N ALA A 590 8.88 32.96 8.10
CA ALA A 590 10.06 33.80 7.87
C ALA A 590 10.92 33.35 6.67
N SER A 591 10.78 32.11 6.19
CA SER A 591 11.53 31.58 5.05
C SER A 591 10.60 31.31 3.86
N PRO A 592 10.89 31.86 2.67
CA PRO A 592 10.17 31.48 1.46
C PRO A 592 10.42 30.00 1.13
N LEU A 593 9.44 29.37 0.48
CA LEU A 593 9.62 28.05 -0.10
C LEU A 593 10.72 28.06 -1.18
N LEU A 594 11.25 26.90 -1.53
CA LEU A 594 12.14 26.74 -2.69
C LEU A 594 11.44 27.29 -3.93
N ARG A 595 12.12 28.19 -4.65
CA ARG A 595 11.58 28.87 -5.85
C ARG A 595 12.59 28.77 -6.99
N PHE A 596 12.10 28.41 -8.17
CA PHE A 596 12.81 28.48 -9.44
C PHE A 596 12.27 29.68 -10.21
N ALA A 597 13.15 30.58 -10.61
CA ALA A 597 12.76 31.83 -11.26
C ALA A 597 13.64 32.12 -12.46
N VAL A 598 13.10 32.84 -13.43
CA VAL A 598 13.84 33.33 -14.60
C VAL A 598 13.76 34.84 -14.62
N ALA A 599 14.91 35.51 -14.61
CA ALA A 599 15.01 36.96 -14.68
C ALA A 599 15.94 37.35 -15.84
N ASP A 600 15.49 38.23 -16.73
CA ASP A 600 16.23 38.65 -17.94
C ASP A 600 16.78 37.47 -18.78
N GLY A 601 15.99 36.40 -18.89
CA GLY A 601 16.36 35.17 -19.61
C GLY A 601 17.41 34.31 -18.90
N LYS A 602 17.79 34.63 -17.66
CA LYS A 602 18.74 33.85 -16.85
C LYS A 602 18.01 33.04 -15.77
N LEU A 603 18.46 31.81 -15.59
CA LEU A 603 18.01 30.92 -14.52
C LEU A 603 18.52 31.42 -13.16
N MET A 604 17.60 31.65 -12.23
CA MET A 604 17.87 32.11 -10.88
C MET A 604 17.66 30.98 -9.88
N ASN A 605 18.45 30.97 -8.80
CA ASN A 605 18.39 29.93 -7.78
C ASN A 605 18.73 28.52 -8.28
N LEU A 606 19.56 28.41 -9.32
CA LEU A 606 20.18 27.16 -9.76
C LEU A 606 20.74 26.25 -8.64
N PRO A 607 21.34 26.77 -7.53
CA PRO A 607 21.75 25.91 -6.41
C PRO A 607 20.64 25.01 -5.85
N HIS A 608 19.37 25.39 -5.97
CA HIS A 608 18.26 24.56 -5.51
C HIS A 608 18.18 23.20 -6.22
N LEU A 609 18.69 23.09 -7.45
CA LEU A 609 18.76 21.81 -8.18
C LEU A 609 19.57 20.76 -7.42
N ALA A 610 20.62 21.17 -6.70
CA ALA A 610 21.45 20.26 -5.91
C ALA A 610 20.69 19.59 -4.75
N LEU A 611 19.59 20.19 -4.29
CA LEU A 611 18.73 19.61 -3.25
C LEU A 611 17.72 18.59 -3.81
N LEU A 612 17.47 18.63 -5.12
CA LEU A 612 16.46 17.80 -5.79
C LEU A 612 17.09 16.67 -6.62
N HIS A 613 18.32 16.87 -7.11
CA HIS A 613 19.00 15.90 -7.96
C HIS A 613 19.66 14.77 -7.17
N PRO A 614 19.22 13.50 -7.33
CA PRO A 614 19.76 12.36 -6.59
C PRO A 614 21.06 11.84 -7.23
N SER A 615 22.14 12.62 -7.14
CA SER A 615 23.39 12.30 -7.84
C SER A 615 24.03 10.99 -7.37
N VAL A 616 24.23 10.05 -8.30
CA VAL A 616 24.87 8.76 -8.05
C VAL A 616 26.37 8.97 -7.82
N ALA A 617 27.00 9.82 -8.63
CA ALA A 617 28.41 10.15 -8.52
C ALA A 617 28.72 10.74 -7.14
N LEU A 618 27.94 11.71 -6.64
CA LEU A 618 28.16 12.27 -5.31
C LEU A 618 27.88 11.26 -4.19
N ALA A 619 26.89 10.38 -4.35
CA ALA A 619 26.61 9.32 -3.38
C ALA A 619 27.78 8.33 -3.25
N GLU A 620 28.39 7.92 -4.37
CA GLU A 620 29.55 7.02 -4.38
C GLU A 620 30.82 7.70 -3.82
N LEU A 621 31.09 8.93 -4.24
CA LEU A 621 32.27 9.68 -3.78
C LEU A 621 32.17 9.98 -2.27
N GLY A 622 30.95 10.21 -1.79
CA GLY A 622 30.61 10.59 -0.43
C GLY A 622 30.31 9.44 0.53
N ASP A 623 30.37 8.17 0.11
CA ASP A 623 29.97 7.04 0.95
C ASP A 623 30.86 6.91 2.22
N PRO A 624 30.31 7.18 3.41
CA PRO A 624 31.08 7.13 4.66
C PRO A 624 31.56 5.72 5.01
N LEU A 625 30.88 4.65 4.57
CA LEU A 625 31.31 3.27 4.82
C LEU A 625 32.54 2.92 3.98
N ALA A 626 32.51 3.26 2.69
CA ALA A 626 33.66 3.08 1.81
C ALA A 626 34.88 3.86 2.32
N ILE A 627 34.68 5.12 2.71
CA ILE A 627 35.75 5.97 3.25
C ILE A 627 36.33 5.38 4.53
N ALA A 628 35.50 4.99 5.51
CA ALA A 628 35.97 4.38 6.75
C ALA A 628 36.79 3.10 6.48
N ARG A 629 36.33 2.25 5.56
CA ARG A 629 37.04 1.01 5.18
C ARG A 629 38.39 1.29 4.52
N GLU A 630 38.47 2.26 3.62
CA GLU A 630 39.70 2.60 2.88
C GLU A 630 40.73 3.31 3.76
N THR A 631 40.27 4.14 4.69
CA THR A 631 41.12 4.87 5.64
C THR A 631 41.49 4.03 6.86
N GLY A 632 40.82 2.90 7.08
CA GLY A 632 40.99 2.07 8.27
C GLY A 632 40.40 2.69 9.55
N GLU A 633 39.54 3.70 9.42
CA GLU A 633 38.88 4.40 10.52
C GLU A 633 37.59 3.65 10.93
N GLN A 634 37.17 3.81 12.19
CA GLN A 634 35.90 3.25 12.68
C GLN A 634 34.79 4.29 12.60
N LEU A 635 33.55 3.81 12.40
CA LEU A 635 32.38 4.68 12.49
C LEU A 635 32.00 4.97 13.95
N PRO A 636 31.43 6.15 14.25
CA PRO A 636 31.16 7.26 13.33
C PRO A 636 32.43 8.04 12.94
N LEU A 637 32.49 8.56 11.70
CA LEU A 637 33.58 9.46 11.25
C LEU A 637 33.36 10.89 11.74
N GLU A 638 34.46 11.62 12.00
CA GLU A 638 34.39 13.06 12.23
C GLU A 638 33.98 13.81 10.96
N ARG A 639 33.03 14.75 11.08
CA ARG A 639 32.43 15.45 9.93
C ARG A 639 33.48 16.19 9.10
N GLU A 640 34.41 16.90 9.76
CA GLU A 640 35.45 17.67 9.08
C GLU A 640 36.38 16.75 8.28
N ARG A 641 36.69 15.57 8.84
CA ARG A 641 37.49 14.55 8.16
C ARG A 641 36.78 13.99 6.94
N LEU A 642 35.49 13.68 7.05
CA LEU A 642 34.69 13.23 5.92
C LEU A 642 34.65 14.30 4.82
N LEU A 643 34.40 15.57 5.18
CA LEU A 643 34.35 16.68 4.22
C LEU A 643 35.69 16.87 3.51
N GLU A 644 36.81 16.76 4.21
CA GLU A 644 38.15 16.85 3.63
C GLU A 644 38.34 15.78 2.53
N VAL A 645 38.08 14.51 2.85
CA VAL A 645 38.24 13.39 1.90
C VAL A 645 37.30 13.53 0.70
N VAL A 646 36.02 13.82 0.95
CA VAL A 646 35.01 13.95 -0.10
C VAL A 646 35.30 15.16 -1.01
N THR A 647 35.76 16.28 -0.44
CA THR A 647 36.16 17.45 -1.24
C THR A 647 37.30 17.10 -2.20
N GLY A 648 38.32 16.38 -1.73
CA GLY A 648 39.41 15.92 -2.59
C GLY A 648 38.95 15.00 -3.73
N ARG A 649 38.03 14.07 -3.43
CA ARG A 649 37.44 13.16 -4.43
C ARG A 649 36.62 13.88 -5.49
N ILE A 650 35.78 14.83 -5.06
CA ILE A 650 34.98 15.65 -5.96
C ILE A 650 35.89 16.50 -6.85
N GLN A 651 36.91 17.15 -6.28
CA GLN A 651 37.86 17.95 -7.05
C GLN A 651 38.56 17.11 -8.13
N GLN A 652 39.07 15.92 -7.77
CA GLN A 652 39.71 15.02 -8.72
C GLN A 652 38.78 14.61 -9.88
N ARG A 653 37.49 14.38 -9.58
CA ARG A 653 36.50 14.02 -10.61
C ARG A 653 36.14 15.21 -11.49
N LEU A 654 36.02 16.41 -10.92
CA LEU A 654 35.76 17.62 -11.68
C LEU A 654 36.94 18.00 -12.58
N ASP A 655 38.17 17.86 -12.10
CA ASP A 655 39.39 18.11 -12.90
C ASP A 655 39.46 17.18 -14.12
N ALA A 656 38.98 15.95 -13.99
CA ALA A 656 38.94 14.97 -15.08
C ALA A 656 37.88 15.29 -16.17
N LEU A 657 36.95 16.21 -15.93
CA LEU A 657 35.96 16.64 -16.93
C LEU A 657 36.52 17.66 -17.93
N GLU A 658 37.76 18.14 -17.74
CA GLU A 658 38.45 19.09 -18.62
C GLU A 658 37.60 20.32 -18.99
N LEU A 659 36.87 20.86 -18.01
CA LEU A 659 35.95 21.97 -18.23
C LEU A 659 36.68 23.25 -18.65
N PRO A 660 36.11 24.05 -19.56
CA PRO A 660 36.74 25.29 -20.03
C PRO A 660 36.88 26.30 -18.89
N VAL A 661 38.12 26.61 -18.51
CA VAL A 661 38.41 27.64 -17.50
C VAL A 661 38.26 29.02 -18.13
N GLN A 662 37.22 29.78 -17.73
CA GLN A 662 37.14 31.22 -18.02
C GLN A 662 37.54 32.03 -16.79
N ASP A 663 38.43 33.01 -16.99
CA ASP A 663 39.07 33.82 -15.94
C ASP A 663 38.17 34.99 -15.45
N THR A 664 36.86 34.77 -15.40
CA THR A 664 35.90 35.76 -14.92
C THR A 664 35.68 35.59 -13.42
N LYS A 665 36.09 36.61 -12.64
CA LYS A 665 35.73 36.75 -11.22
C LYS A 665 34.22 36.71 -11.04
N GLY A 666 33.70 35.52 -10.77
CA GLY A 666 32.29 35.30 -10.51
C GLY A 666 32.05 33.83 -10.39
N GLN A 667 32.35 33.25 -9.22
CA GLN A 667 31.72 32.00 -8.83
C GLN A 667 30.21 32.25 -8.80
N THR A 668 29.53 31.97 -9.91
CA THR A 668 28.08 31.99 -9.91
C THR A 668 27.65 30.82 -9.03
N ALA A 669 26.83 31.09 -8.01
CA ALA A 669 26.32 30.05 -7.14
C ALA A 669 25.65 28.91 -7.94
N GLY A 670 25.19 29.19 -9.17
CA GLY A 670 24.62 28.20 -10.08
C GLY A 670 25.52 27.00 -10.38
N TRP A 671 26.85 27.10 -10.22
CA TRP A 671 27.75 25.94 -10.31
C TRP A 671 27.34 24.79 -9.38
N TYR A 672 26.88 25.11 -8.16
CA TYR A 672 26.45 24.09 -7.19
C TYR A 672 25.25 23.28 -7.68
N GLY A 673 24.39 23.86 -8.53
CA GLY A 673 23.27 23.14 -9.14
C GLY A 673 23.66 22.25 -10.32
N VAL A 674 24.69 22.64 -11.08
CA VAL A 674 25.07 21.97 -12.34
C VAL A 674 26.13 20.88 -12.14
N ALA A 675 27.08 21.08 -11.23
CA ALA A 675 28.18 20.14 -11.01
C ALA A 675 27.74 18.68 -10.78
N PRO A 676 26.68 18.38 -9.99
CA PRO A 676 26.19 17.00 -9.81
C PRO A 676 25.78 16.33 -11.13
N TYR A 677 25.12 17.06 -12.04
CA TYR A 677 24.69 16.54 -13.34
C TYR A 677 25.86 16.24 -14.26
N LEU A 678 26.89 17.10 -14.27
CA LEU A 678 28.09 16.86 -15.06
C LEU A 678 28.84 15.60 -14.59
N LEU A 679 28.90 15.39 -13.28
CA LEU A 679 29.53 14.20 -12.70
C LEU A 679 28.75 12.92 -13.03
N ASP A 680 27.42 12.95 -12.97
CA ASP A 680 26.59 11.81 -13.35
C ASP A 680 26.61 11.54 -14.87
N GLY A 681 26.61 12.61 -15.69
CA GLY A 681 26.74 12.50 -17.14
C GLY A 681 28.06 11.83 -17.55
N ALA A 682 29.15 12.08 -16.82
CA ALA A 682 30.42 11.38 -17.03
C ALA A 682 30.37 9.87 -16.68
N LEU A 683 29.38 9.43 -15.90
CA LEU A 683 29.07 8.02 -15.66
C LEU A 683 28.09 7.44 -16.71
N GLY A 684 27.68 8.22 -17.70
CA GLY A 684 26.69 7.84 -18.71
C GLY A 684 25.25 7.86 -18.19
N LEU A 685 24.98 8.60 -17.10
CA LEU A 685 23.64 8.75 -16.53
C LEU A 685 23.02 10.06 -17.03
N GLU A 686 22.08 9.97 -17.97
CA GLU A 686 21.47 11.15 -18.61
C GLU A 686 20.09 11.52 -18.04
N ASP A 687 19.40 10.62 -17.33
CA ASP A 687 18.10 10.92 -16.71
C ASP A 687 17.87 10.08 -15.44
N LEU A 688 17.82 10.74 -14.28
CA LEU A 688 17.52 10.14 -12.98
C LEU A 688 16.08 10.43 -12.51
N GLY A 689 15.18 10.81 -13.44
CA GLY A 689 13.74 10.91 -13.19
C GLY A 689 13.22 12.32 -12.93
N LEU A 690 14.00 13.36 -13.22
CA LEU A 690 13.54 14.75 -13.03
C LEU A 690 12.71 15.26 -14.21
N HIS A 691 13.01 14.85 -15.46
CA HIS A 691 12.25 15.27 -16.65
C HIS A 691 10.78 14.78 -16.64
N GLY A 692 10.47 13.67 -15.95
CA GLY A 692 9.12 13.13 -15.80
C GLY A 692 8.32 13.63 -14.59
N SER A 693 8.97 14.34 -13.66
CA SER A 693 8.40 14.71 -12.35
C SER A 693 7.67 16.06 -12.32
N GLY A 694 7.78 16.85 -13.40
CA GLY A 694 7.31 18.24 -13.44
C GLY A 694 5.82 18.45 -13.71
N GLU A 695 5.02 17.41 -14.00
CA GLU A 695 3.60 17.58 -14.37
C GLU A 695 2.68 18.10 -13.24
N GLY A 696 3.17 18.20 -12.00
CA GLY A 696 2.43 18.79 -10.87
C GLY A 696 3.22 19.77 -10.00
N ALA A 697 4.46 20.11 -10.38
CA ALA A 697 5.31 21.05 -9.64
C ALA A 697 5.09 22.52 -10.07
N ASP A 698 4.64 22.70 -11.31
CA ASP A 698 4.09 23.95 -11.80
C ASP A 698 2.59 23.92 -11.41
N GLY A 699 2.19 24.71 -10.39
CA GLY A 699 0.78 24.83 -10.03
C GLY A 699 -0.05 25.44 -11.17
N GLU A 700 -1.36 25.59 -10.98
CA GLU A 700 -2.27 26.26 -11.96
C GLU A 700 -1.83 27.70 -12.33
N ASP A 701 -0.82 28.25 -11.64
CA ASP A 701 -0.13 29.49 -11.95
C ASP A 701 1.32 29.21 -12.43
N GLU A 702 1.50 28.90 -13.72
CA GLU A 702 2.81 28.76 -14.40
C GLU A 702 3.71 30.00 -14.26
N THR A 703 3.18 31.11 -13.73
CA THR A 703 3.88 32.39 -13.56
C THR A 703 4.82 32.45 -12.34
N VAL A 704 4.74 31.51 -11.39
CA VAL A 704 5.41 31.66 -10.07
C VAL A 704 6.60 30.71 -9.82
N ASN A 705 6.65 29.53 -10.45
CA ASN A 705 7.73 28.57 -10.25
C ASN A 705 8.13 27.94 -11.60
N ARG A 706 9.33 28.25 -12.09
CA ARG A 706 9.82 27.89 -13.43
C ARG A 706 10.77 26.69 -13.39
N PHE A 707 10.34 25.60 -12.73
CA PHE A 707 11.22 24.45 -12.46
C PHE A 707 11.66 23.74 -13.75
N ARG A 708 10.73 23.54 -14.71
CA ARG A 708 11.05 22.91 -16.00
C ARG A 708 12.17 23.61 -16.76
N ASP A 709 12.13 24.96 -16.81
CA ASP A 709 13.19 25.73 -17.47
C ASP A 709 14.59 25.55 -16.84
N HIS A 710 14.67 24.99 -15.63
CA HIS A 710 15.96 24.70 -14.98
C HIS A 710 16.43 23.26 -15.20
N VAL A 711 15.52 22.36 -15.57
CA VAL A 711 15.81 20.94 -15.82
C VAL A 711 16.06 20.68 -17.31
N ASP A 712 15.31 21.36 -18.18
CA ASP A 712 15.48 21.35 -19.64
C ASP A 712 16.62 22.29 -20.08
#